data_AF-A0A2T1K7G6-F1
#
_entry.id   AF-A0A2T1K7G6-F1
#
_cell.length_a   1.000
_cell.length_b   1.000
_cell.length_c   1.000
_cell.angle_alpha   90.00
_cell.angle_beta   90.00
_cell.angle_gamma   90.00
#
_symmetry.space_group_name_H-M   'P 1'
#
loop_
_entity.id
_entity.type
_entity.pdbx_description
1 polymer ?
#
loop_
_entity_poly.entity_id
_entity_poly.type
_entity_poly.pdbx_seq_one_letter_code
_entity_poly.pdbx_strand_id
1 'polypeptide(L)'
;MALSLPWRRRAADDATPTDDRQDDWTRHVRALREAGISEPGAAVAHERPATAADEQALYDVAPSFVALLPWVEYLPDSQCMLLEDGVSVAAFFELTPLGTEGREAAWLAQARDALENALQDSFDELDANPWVLQLYAQDEANFDQYLDTLRGYVQPRAEGSRFTEFYLASFAHHLRAVSKSGGLFKDSVVTRLPWRGQNRRVRMVVYRRAAGQTGRRGQTPEQALNVVCDRLIGGLANAGIQTRRMGAPQIHDWLLRWFNPRPTMLGPTAQDRERFYRLAAYPEASEPDEIELASGRDFSQRLFFGQPRSDAESGLWYFDGVPHRVMVTDRLRTPPSTGHLTGETRKGDAINTLFDQLPEGTVMCLTLVATPQDVLEAHLNHLAKKAVGETLASEQALQDVQEARSLIGSAHKLYRGSLAFYLSGDNEDELDRRGLQLANVMLNAGLQPVREEDEVAPLNTYLRWLPCVYNPGADRKQWYTQLMFAQHAANLSPAWGRSRGTGRPGITLFNRGGGVITFDPFNRLDRQMNAHLFLFGPTGSGKSATLNNILNQVAAIYRPRMFIVEAGNSFGLLADFAARLGLTVNRVKLAPGSGVSLAPFADARRLIETPSDVQTLDADALDEEQPDDPANTDTDEQRDVLGELEITARLMITGGEDKEEARMTRADRSLIRQCILDAARQCVAADRDVLTRDVRDALRERGHDTTLPDTRRTRLLEMADAMDIFTQGSDGEMFDRPGTPWPEVDITVVDLATYAREGYNAQLSIAYISLINTVNNIAERDQFLGRPILNVTDEGHIITRNPLLSPYVVKVTKMWRKLGAWYWLATQNIDDLPKAAEPMLNMIEWWLCLSMPPDEVEKIARFRELSPAQKALMLSARKEAGKFTEGVILSKSMEVLFRAVPPSLYLALAQTEPEEKAERYRLMQQFGVNELEAALKVSEDIDRARGIEPLPYADLLS
;
A
#
# COMPACT_ATOMS: atom_id res chain seq x y z
N MET A 1 -30.18 -67.84 48.70
CA MET A 1 -29.24 -68.44 49.67
C MET A 1 -28.58 -67.29 50.39
N ALA A 2 -29.10 -66.86 51.54
CA ALA A 2 -28.71 -67.36 52.86
C ALA A 2 -27.20 -67.19 53.10
N LEU A 3 -26.81 -66.16 53.85
CA LEU A 3 -26.10 -66.30 55.12
C LEU A 3 -26.00 -64.94 55.83
N SER A 4 -26.47 -64.95 57.06
CA SER A 4 -26.50 -63.85 58.00
C SER A 4 -25.56 -64.15 59.17
N LEU A 5 -25.20 -63.07 59.88
CA LEU A 5 -24.72 -62.99 61.28
C LEU A 5 -23.20 -63.26 61.50
N PRO A 6 -22.66 -62.94 62.70
CA PRO A 6 -22.70 -61.66 63.43
C PRO A 6 -21.35 -61.37 64.13
N TRP A 7 -21.05 -60.13 64.53
CA TRP A 7 -20.05 -59.90 65.58
C TRP A 7 -20.65 -59.12 66.76
N ARG A 8 -20.50 -59.76 67.93
CA ARG A 8 -21.14 -59.50 69.21
C ARG A 8 -20.56 -58.27 69.90
N ARG A 9 -21.44 -57.52 70.58
CA ARG A 9 -21.11 -56.67 71.73
C ARG A 9 -20.45 -57.51 72.83
N ARG A 10 -19.37 -56.98 73.42
CA ARG A 10 -18.89 -57.36 74.76
C ARG A 10 -18.97 -56.14 75.68
N ALA A 11 -19.30 -56.45 76.93
CA ALA A 11 -19.79 -55.56 77.95
C ALA A 11 -18.74 -54.61 78.53
N ALA A 12 -19.25 -53.54 79.13
CA ALA A 12 -18.55 -52.66 80.04
C ALA A 12 -18.09 -53.41 81.30
N ASP A 13 -16.91 -53.05 81.80
CA ASP A 13 -16.54 -53.17 83.20
C ASP A 13 -15.80 -51.90 83.62
N ASP A 14 -16.24 -51.37 84.77
CA ASP A 14 -15.67 -50.26 85.50
C ASP A 14 -14.23 -50.56 85.96
N ALA A 15 -13.33 -49.61 85.76
CA ALA A 15 -12.09 -49.49 86.53
C ALA A 15 -11.82 -48.01 86.84
N THR A 16 -11.60 -47.75 88.13
CA THR A 16 -11.34 -46.46 88.79
C THR A 16 -9.98 -45.86 88.40
N PRO A 17 -9.76 -44.54 88.62
CA PRO A 17 -8.77 -43.73 87.92
C PRO A 17 -7.35 -43.92 88.46
N THR A 18 -6.38 -44.04 87.56
CA THR A 18 -4.95 -43.97 87.87
C THR A 18 -4.27 -42.90 87.02
N ASP A 19 -3.91 -41.82 87.70
CA ASP A 19 -2.65 -41.06 87.58
C ASP A 19 -2.05 -40.78 86.18
N ASP A 20 -2.29 -39.55 85.73
CA ASP A 20 -1.30 -38.60 85.17
C ASP A 20 -0.14 -39.17 84.31
N ARG A 21 -0.48 -39.75 83.15
CA ARG A 21 0.44 -39.80 82.01
C ARG A 21 -0.11 -38.92 80.90
N GLN A 22 0.27 -37.64 80.90
CA GLN A 22 0.15 -36.81 79.70
C GLN A 22 0.87 -37.53 78.55
N ASP A 23 0.09 -37.94 77.55
CA ASP A 23 0.55 -38.51 76.29
C ASP A 23 1.71 -37.67 75.73
N ASP A 24 2.78 -38.34 75.30
CA ASP A 24 3.99 -37.70 74.77
C ASP A 24 3.66 -36.74 73.61
N TRP A 25 2.58 -37.03 72.85
CA TRP A 25 2.05 -36.13 71.84
C TRP A 25 1.50 -34.82 72.42
N THR A 26 0.77 -34.89 73.54
CA THR A 26 0.23 -33.71 74.23
C THR A 26 1.37 -32.83 74.75
N ARG A 27 2.47 -33.44 75.19
CA ARG A 27 3.69 -32.74 75.63
C ARG A 27 4.41 -32.07 74.45
N HIS A 28 4.48 -32.75 73.31
CA HIS A 28 5.04 -32.22 72.07
C HIS A 28 4.23 -31.02 71.54
N VAL A 29 2.90 -31.13 71.47
CA VAL A 29 2.00 -30.04 71.06
C VAL A 29 2.10 -28.84 72.00
N ARG A 30 2.24 -29.07 73.31
CA ARG A 30 2.47 -28.00 74.29
C ARG A 30 3.81 -27.29 74.05
N ALA A 31 4.89 -28.04 73.81
CA ALA A 31 6.19 -27.47 73.48
C ALA A 31 6.15 -26.66 72.16
N LEU A 32 5.40 -27.12 71.16
CA LEU A 32 5.15 -26.36 69.93
C LEU A 32 4.42 -25.04 70.21
N ARG A 33 3.34 -25.06 71.01
CA ARG A 33 2.61 -23.83 71.39
C ARG A 33 3.48 -22.86 72.19
N GLU A 34 4.30 -23.35 73.12
CA GLU A 34 5.23 -22.53 73.89
C GLU A 34 6.33 -21.90 73.01
N ALA A 35 6.68 -22.55 71.90
CA ALA A 35 7.56 -22.02 70.87
C ALA A 35 6.85 -21.15 69.81
N GLY A 36 5.54 -20.89 69.96
CA GLY A 36 4.74 -20.10 69.01
C GLY A 36 4.36 -20.83 67.71
N ILE A 37 4.54 -22.15 67.67
CA ILE A 37 4.22 -22.99 66.51
C ILE A 37 2.84 -23.63 66.73
N SER A 38 1.94 -23.45 65.76
CA SER A 38 0.60 -24.05 65.76
C SER A 38 0.65 -25.57 65.83
N GLU A 39 -0.38 -26.17 66.41
CA GLU A 39 -0.51 -27.63 66.46
C GLU A 39 -0.55 -28.23 65.03
N PRO A 40 0.20 -29.32 64.75
CA PRO A 40 0.15 -29.99 63.46
C PRO A 40 -1.28 -30.40 63.09
N GLY A 41 -1.75 -29.98 61.91
CA GLY A 41 -3.12 -30.21 61.46
C GLY A 41 -4.11 -29.09 61.79
N ALA A 42 -3.76 -28.10 62.63
CA ALA A 42 -4.65 -26.97 62.93
C ALA A 42 -5.05 -26.14 61.69
N ALA A 43 -4.20 -26.09 60.67
CA ALA A 43 -4.48 -25.39 59.41
C ALA A 43 -5.50 -26.12 58.51
N VAL A 44 -5.71 -27.43 58.71
CA VAL A 44 -6.59 -28.30 57.90
C VAL A 44 -7.74 -28.90 58.72
N ALA A 45 -7.83 -28.61 60.02
CA ALA A 45 -8.84 -29.16 60.94
C ALA A 45 -10.28 -28.69 60.66
N HIS A 46 -10.47 -27.67 59.81
CA HIS A 46 -11.78 -27.16 59.42
C HIS A 46 -12.28 -27.67 58.06
N GLU A 47 -11.53 -28.54 57.39
CA GLU A 47 -11.97 -29.11 56.11
C GLU A 47 -12.74 -30.41 56.32
N ARG A 48 -13.94 -30.48 55.73
CA ARG A 48 -14.73 -31.71 55.65
C ARG A 48 -13.86 -32.83 55.04
N PRO A 49 -13.97 -34.09 55.49
CA PRO A 49 -13.32 -35.20 54.80
C PRO A 49 -13.73 -35.24 53.32
N ALA A 50 -12.77 -35.48 52.42
CA ALA A 50 -13.06 -35.63 51.00
C ALA A 50 -14.11 -36.72 50.80
N THR A 51 -15.18 -36.39 50.08
CA THR A 51 -16.24 -37.32 49.72
C THR A 51 -15.83 -38.13 48.48
N ALA A 52 -16.54 -39.24 48.22
CA ALA A 52 -16.37 -39.98 46.96
C ALA A 52 -16.63 -39.11 45.72
N ALA A 53 -17.44 -38.05 45.86
CA ALA A 53 -17.67 -37.07 44.79
C ALA A 53 -16.46 -36.13 44.61
N ASP A 54 -15.80 -35.71 45.69
CA ASP A 54 -14.55 -34.93 45.61
C ASP A 54 -13.42 -35.78 44.99
N GLU A 55 -13.36 -37.08 45.28
CA GLU A 55 -12.43 -38.02 44.64
C GLU A 55 -12.75 -38.23 43.15
N GLN A 56 -14.02 -38.41 42.78
CA GLN A 56 -14.44 -38.50 41.37
C GLN A 56 -14.11 -37.22 40.60
N ALA A 57 -14.29 -36.06 41.21
CA ALA A 57 -13.96 -34.77 40.62
C ALA A 57 -12.45 -34.59 40.35
N LEU A 58 -11.57 -35.32 41.06
CA LEU A 58 -10.12 -35.33 40.75
C LEU A 58 -9.81 -35.99 39.39
N TYR A 59 -10.69 -36.87 38.92
CA TYR A 59 -10.55 -37.58 37.64
C TYR A 59 -11.39 -36.96 36.51
N ASP A 60 -12.19 -35.93 36.81
CA ASP A 60 -12.90 -35.16 35.81
C ASP A 60 -11.97 -34.17 35.10
N VAL A 61 -12.23 -33.91 33.81
CA VAL A 61 -11.48 -32.94 33.01
C VAL A 61 -12.16 -31.58 33.12
N ALA A 62 -11.41 -30.56 33.54
CA ALA A 62 -11.93 -29.19 33.61
C ALA A 62 -12.43 -28.73 32.22
N PRO A 63 -13.56 -27.99 32.14
CA PRO A 63 -14.02 -27.40 30.90
C PRO A 63 -12.90 -26.56 30.25
N SER A 64 -12.61 -26.83 28.97
CA SER A 64 -11.53 -26.17 28.25
C SER A 64 -12.07 -25.40 27.06
N PHE A 65 -11.70 -24.13 26.96
CA PHE A 65 -11.95 -23.32 25.76
C PHE A 65 -11.39 -23.98 24.51
N VAL A 66 -10.17 -24.52 24.61
CA VAL A 66 -9.46 -25.14 23.47
C VAL A 66 -10.19 -26.37 22.96
N ALA A 67 -10.81 -27.15 23.86
CA ALA A 67 -11.58 -28.34 23.49
C ALA A 67 -12.90 -28.02 22.76
N LEU A 68 -13.34 -26.76 22.74
CA LEU A 68 -14.52 -26.29 22.01
C LEU A 68 -14.18 -25.75 20.62
N LEU A 69 -12.89 -25.65 20.28
CA LEU A 69 -12.44 -25.14 18.99
C LEU A 69 -12.46 -26.27 17.94
N PRO A 70 -12.83 -25.96 16.69
CA PRO A 70 -13.16 -26.98 15.72
C PRO A 70 -11.96 -27.42 14.88
N TRP A 71 -10.78 -26.80 14.99
CA TRP A 71 -9.68 -27.01 14.03
C TRP A 71 -8.77 -28.16 14.47
N VAL A 72 -8.71 -29.22 13.68
CA VAL A 72 -7.92 -30.42 14.02
C VAL A 72 -6.60 -30.44 13.26
N GLU A 73 -6.65 -30.36 11.94
CA GLU A 73 -5.49 -30.55 11.06
C GLU A 73 -5.70 -29.82 9.74
N TYR A 74 -4.62 -29.25 9.18
CA TYR A 74 -4.65 -28.71 7.83
C TYR A 74 -4.21 -29.78 6.83
N LEU A 75 -5.06 -30.10 5.87
CA LEU A 75 -4.84 -31.06 4.79
C LEU A 75 -4.19 -30.36 3.59
N PRO A 76 -2.89 -30.54 3.30
CA PRO A 76 -2.18 -29.79 2.27
C PRO A 76 -2.67 -30.11 0.85
N ASP A 77 -2.95 -31.38 0.56
CA ASP A 77 -3.33 -31.85 -0.78
C ASP A 77 -4.68 -31.28 -1.23
N SER A 78 -5.65 -31.22 -0.33
CA SER A 78 -6.98 -30.64 -0.59
C SER A 78 -7.08 -29.17 -0.18
N GLN A 79 -6.04 -28.61 0.43
CA GLN A 79 -5.95 -27.25 0.96
C GLN A 79 -7.08 -26.90 1.94
N CYS A 80 -7.49 -27.85 2.76
CA CYS A 80 -8.65 -27.77 3.64
C CYS A 80 -8.25 -27.89 5.12
N MET A 81 -8.99 -27.23 6.01
CA MET A 81 -8.91 -27.47 7.45
C MET A 81 -9.92 -28.56 7.82
N LEU A 82 -9.44 -29.69 8.37
CA LEU A 82 -10.25 -30.75 8.96
C LEU A 82 -10.83 -30.28 10.30
N LEU A 83 -12.11 -30.56 10.51
CA LEU A 83 -12.82 -30.17 11.73
C LEU A 83 -12.94 -31.31 12.75
N GLU A 84 -13.43 -31.00 13.95
CA GLU A 84 -13.42 -31.86 15.14
C GLU A 84 -14.22 -33.16 15.02
N ASP A 85 -15.14 -33.25 14.05
CA ASP A 85 -15.91 -34.46 13.76
C ASP A 85 -15.14 -35.46 12.86
N GLY A 86 -13.93 -35.11 12.44
CA GLY A 86 -13.06 -35.93 11.59
C GLY A 86 -13.56 -36.10 10.16
N VAL A 87 -14.57 -35.35 9.72
CA VAL A 87 -15.18 -35.48 8.38
C VAL A 87 -15.47 -34.12 7.75
N SER A 88 -15.94 -33.16 8.52
CA SER A 88 -16.21 -31.81 8.04
C SER A 88 -14.92 -31.07 7.73
N VAL A 89 -14.98 -30.20 6.72
CA VAL A 89 -13.84 -29.42 6.27
C VAL A 89 -14.20 -27.96 6.03
N ALA A 90 -13.19 -27.10 6.14
CA ALA A 90 -13.32 -25.67 5.91
C ALA A 90 -12.21 -25.13 4.99
N ALA A 91 -12.53 -24.09 4.24
CA ALA A 91 -11.61 -23.34 3.40
C ALA A 91 -11.47 -21.91 3.92
N PHE A 92 -10.23 -21.42 3.98
CA PHE A 92 -9.89 -20.08 4.43
C PHE A 92 -9.29 -19.28 3.27
N PHE A 93 -9.68 -18.02 3.16
CA PHE A 93 -9.21 -17.11 2.14
C PHE A 93 -8.92 -15.73 2.72
N GLU A 94 -7.97 -15.04 2.11
CA GLU A 94 -7.82 -13.60 2.24
C GLU A 94 -8.40 -12.92 1.00
N LEU A 95 -9.14 -11.83 1.20
CA LEU A 95 -9.74 -11.03 0.14
C LEU A 95 -9.03 -9.70 0.01
N THR A 96 -8.82 -9.24 -1.24
CA THR A 96 -8.47 -7.84 -1.53
C THR A 96 -9.77 -7.07 -1.75
N PRO A 97 -10.11 -6.12 -0.87
CA PRO A 97 -11.35 -5.36 -1.01
C PRO A 97 -11.36 -4.49 -2.27
N LEU A 98 -12.56 -4.23 -2.78
CA LEU A 98 -12.80 -3.36 -3.92
C LEU A 98 -12.77 -1.88 -3.48
N GLY A 99 -11.91 -1.07 -4.11
CA GLY A 99 -11.77 0.36 -3.82
C GLY A 99 -13.02 1.16 -4.20
N THR A 100 -13.57 1.89 -3.23
CA THR A 100 -14.80 2.67 -3.35
C THR A 100 -14.56 4.17 -3.57
N GLU A 101 -13.30 4.63 -3.50
CA GLU A 101 -12.95 6.04 -3.53
C GLU A 101 -13.26 6.69 -4.90
N GLY A 102 -14.06 7.76 -4.90
CA GLY A 102 -14.44 8.52 -6.09
C GLY A 102 -15.17 7.72 -7.17
N ARG A 103 -15.72 6.55 -6.84
CA ARG A 103 -16.51 5.73 -7.76
C ARG A 103 -17.92 6.28 -7.92
N GLU A 104 -18.46 6.16 -9.12
CA GLU A 104 -19.84 6.56 -9.42
C GLU A 104 -20.85 5.60 -8.80
N ALA A 105 -22.01 6.13 -8.41
CA ALA A 105 -23.08 5.32 -7.82
C ALA A 105 -23.56 4.18 -8.73
N ALA A 106 -23.59 4.40 -10.05
CA ALA A 106 -23.96 3.37 -11.02
C ALA A 106 -22.96 2.22 -11.05
N TRP A 107 -21.65 2.52 -11.02
CA TRP A 107 -20.61 1.50 -10.95
C TRP A 107 -20.66 0.72 -9.64
N LEU A 108 -20.87 1.40 -8.51
CA LEU A 108 -21.03 0.76 -7.20
C LEU A 108 -22.26 -0.16 -7.17
N ALA A 109 -23.37 0.23 -7.81
CA ALA A 109 -24.55 -0.61 -7.94
C ALA A 109 -24.27 -1.85 -8.80
N GLN A 110 -23.57 -1.70 -9.93
CA GLN A 110 -23.19 -2.84 -10.78
C GLN A 110 -22.26 -3.82 -10.04
N ALA A 111 -21.24 -3.31 -9.35
CA ALA A 111 -20.35 -4.14 -8.55
C ALA A 111 -21.09 -4.84 -7.41
N ARG A 112 -22.08 -4.16 -6.80
CA ARG A 112 -22.93 -4.75 -5.76
C ARG A 112 -23.73 -5.91 -6.32
N ASP A 113 -24.36 -5.72 -7.47
CA ASP A 113 -25.18 -6.76 -8.10
C ASP A 113 -24.33 -7.97 -8.50
N ALA A 114 -23.10 -7.75 -8.96
CA ALA A 114 -22.14 -8.83 -9.21
C ALA A 114 -21.76 -9.59 -7.93
N LEU A 115 -21.48 -8.88 -6.83
CA LEU A 115 -21.19 -9.49 -5.53
C LEU A 115 -22.42 -10.23 -4.97
N GLU A 116 -23.60 -9.65 -5.11
CA GLU A 116 -24.87 -10.25 -4.72
C GLU A 116 -25.07 -11.59 -5.45
N ASN A 117 -24.94 -11.60 -6.78
CA ASN A 117 -25.05 -12.83 -7.58
C ASN A 117 -24.00 -13.86 -7.17
N ALA A 118 -22.75 -13.43 -6.92
CA ALA A 118 -21.70 -14.32 -6.42
C ALA A 118 -22.10 -14.98 -5.09
N LEU A 119 -22.72 -14.25 -4.16
CA LEU A 119 -23.18 -14.83 -2.89
C LEU A 119 -24.38 -15.77 -3.07
N GLN A 120 -25.27 -15.51 -4.03
CA GLN A 120 -26.51 -16.27 -4.21
C GLN A 120 -26.36 -17.53 -5.05
N ASP A 121 -25.48 -17.52 -6.05
CA ASP A 121 -25.36 -18.59 -7.04
C ASP A 121 -24.26 -19.61 -6.68
N SER A 122 -23.42 -19.26 -5.71
CA SER A 122 -22.25 -20.06 -5.34
C SER A 122 -22.59 -21.31 -4.53
N PHE A 123 -23.63 -21.24 -3.70
CA PHE A 123 -23.95 -22.28 -2.72
C PHE A 123 -25.13 -23.13 -3.17
N ASP A 124 -24.97 -24.45 -3.07
CA ASP A 124 -26.11 -25.35 -3.19
C ASP A 124 -27.01 -25.19 -1.94
N GLU A 125 -28.30 -25.00 -2.16
CA GLU A 125 -29.30 -24.87 -1.10
C GLU A 125 -29.68 -26.26 -0.57
N LEU A 126 -29.46 -26.47 0.73
CA LEU A 126 -29.63 -27.78 1.38
C LEU A 126 -30.49 -27.65 2.64
N ASP A 127 -31.46 -28.55 2.80
CA ASP A 127 -32.37 -28.57 3.94
C ASP A 127 -31.67 -28.87 5.27
N ALA A 128 -30.64 -29.71 5.22
CA ALA A 128 -29.87 -30.14 6.38
C ALA A 128 -28.38 -29.86 6.18
N ASN A 129 -27.76 -29.33 7.23
CA ASN A 129 -26.37 -28.91 7.27
C ASN A 129 -26.01 -28.00 6.07
N PRO A 130 -26.58 -26.79 6.01
CA PRO A 130 -26.32 -25.83 4.94
C PRO A 130 -24.86 -25.37 4.91
N TRP A 131 -24.44 -24.80 3.77
CA TRP A 131 -23.17 -24.09 3.67
C TRP A 131 -23.19 -22.82 4.52
N VAL A 132 -22.06 -22.56 5.19
CA VAL A 132 -21.84 -21.35 5.98
C VAL A 132 -20.67 -20.59 5.40
N LEU A 133 -20.89 -19.28 5.20
CA LEU A 133 -19.89 -18.31 4.80
C LEU A 133 -19.69 -17.32 5.95
N GLN A 134 -18.45 -17.14 6.40
CA GLN A 134 -18.09 -16.12 7.38
C GLN A 134 -17.10 -15.15 6.76
N LEU A 135 -17.37 -13.86 6.89
CA LEU A 135 -16.52 -12.77 6.42
C LEU A 135 -16.03 -11.97 7.63
N TYR A 136 -14.72 -11.89 7.79
CA TYR A 136 -14.05 -11.17 8.87
C TYR A 136 -13.35 -9.92 8.34
N ALA A 137 -13.41 -8.84 9.09
CA ALA A 137 -12.62 -7.64 8.85
C ALA A 137 -11.94 -7.17 10.13
N GLN A 138 -10.66 -6.80 10.01
CA GLN A 138 -9.85 -6.28 11.10
C GLN A 138 -8.81 -5.31 10.53
N ASP A 139 -8.62 -4.17 11.18
CA ASP A 139 -7.51 -3.26 10.88
C ASP A 139 -6.29 -3.71 11.69
N GLU A 140 -5.23 -4.11 11.00
CA GLU A 140 -3.99 -4.64 11.59
C GLU A 140 -2.83 -3.67 11.40
N ALA A 141 -2.12 -3.40 12.49
CA ALA A 141 -0.96 -2.51 12.50
C ALA A 141 0.38 -3.24 12.18
N ASN A 142 0.30 -4.47 11.69
CA ASN A 142 1.46 -5.26 11.29
C ASN A 142 1.77 -5.07 9.80
N PHE A 143 3.04 -4.80 9.50
CA PHE A 143 3.58 -4.62 8.16
C PHE A 143 4.67 -5.64 7.80
N ASP A 144 4.93 -6.68 8.60
CA ASP A 144 6.00 -7.65 8.38
C ASP A 144 5.91 -8.32 7.00
N GLN A 145 4.72 -8.82 6.63
CA GLN A 145 4.49 -9.42 5.31
C GLN A 145 4.79 -8.43 4.16
N TYR A 146 4.46 -7.15 4.35
CA TYR A 146 4.77 -6.11 3.37
C TYR A 146 6.29 -5.85 3.32
N LEU A 147 6.97 -5.79 4.47
CA LEU A 147 8.41 -5.59 4.54
C LEU A 147 9.18 -6.75 3.89
N ASP A 148 8.72 -7.98 4.07
CA ASP A 148 9.32 -9.16 3.40
C ASP A 148 9.10 -9.10 1.89
N THR A 149 7.90 -8.69 1.46
CA THR A 149 7.61 -8.45 0.04
C THR A 149 8.53 -7.35 -0.52
N LEU A 150 8.71 -6.25 0.20
CA LEU A 150 9.58 -5.14 -0.20
C LEU A 150 11.04 -5.58 -0.32
N ARG A 151 11.55 -6.35 0.65
CA ARG A 151 12.92 -6.91 0.60
C ARG A 151 13.12 -7.81 -0.62
N GLY A 152 12.19 -8.73 -0.85
CA GLY A 152 12.22 -9.63 -2.01
C GLY A 152 11.98 -8.95 -3.36
N TYR A 153 11.52 -7.69 -3.36
CA TYR A 153 11.24 -6.92 -4.57
C TYR A 153 12.44 -6.06 -5.02
N VAL A 154 13.45 -5.89 -4.17
CA VAL A 154 14.70 -5.18 -4.51
C VAL A 154 15.35 -5.85 -5.70
N GLN A 155 15.80 -5.05 -6.68
CA GLN A 155 16.49 -5.59 -7.85
C GLN A 155 17.89 -6.09 -7.47
N PRO A 156 18.40 -7.17 -8.12
CA PRO A 156 19.71 -7.75 -7.79
C PRO A 156 20.87 -6.75 -7.78
N ARG A 157 20.80 -5.65 -8.53
CA ARG A 157 21.86 -4.61 -8.55
C ARG A 157 21.86 -3.66 -7.36
N ALA A 158 20.75 -3.59 -6.64
CA ALA A 158 20.55 -2.71 -5.49
C ALA A 158 20.67 -3.48 -4.17
N GLU A 159 20.43 -4.80 -4.22
CA GLU A 159 20.56 -5.72 -3.09
C GLU A 159 21.92 -5.60 -2.39
N GLY A 160 21.90 -5.52 -1.05
CA GLY A 160 23.10 -5.38 -0.22
C GLY A 160 23.82 -4.03 -0.33
N SER A 161 23.34 -3.07 -1.12
CA SER A 161 23.92 -1.74 -1.15
C SER A 161 23.60 -0.98 0.14
N ARG A 162 24.54 -0.16 0.65
CA ARG A 162 24.33 0.64 1.87
C ARG A 162 23.08 1.53 1.76
N PHE A 163 22.81 2.08 0.57
CA PHE A 163 21.62 2.89 0.32
C PHE A 163 20.32 2.08 0.51
N THR A 164 20.27 0.87 -0.06
CA THR A 164 19.11 -0.02 0.04
C THR A 164 18.92 -0.53 1.47
N GLU A 165 19.98 -0.97 2.15
CA GLU A 165 19.89 -1.42 3.55
C GLU A 165 19.41 -0.31 4.48
N PHE A 166 19.95 0.91 4.29
CA PHE A 166 19.45 2.08 5.02
C PHE A 166 17.97 2.31 4.74
N TYR A 167 17.55 2.30 3.47
CA TYR A 167 16.16 2.52 3.09
C TYR A 167 15.22 1.50 3.74
N LEU A 168 15.56 0.20 3.68
CA LEU A 168 14.76 -0.87 4.28
C LEU A 168 14.64 -0.70 5.80
N ALA A 169 15.73 -0.37 6.49
CA ALA A 169 15.73 -0.12 7.93
C ALA A 169 14.91 1.13 8.30
N SER A 170 15.14 2.25 7.62
CA SER A 170 14.45 3.52 7.82
C SER A 170 12.95 3.41 7.54
N PHE A 171 12.56 2.72 6.47
CA PHE A 171 11.15 2.54 6.13
C PHE A 171 10.45 1.58 7.09
N ALA A 172 11.12 0.51 7.55
CA ALA A 172 10.59 -0.35 8.61
C ALA A 172 10.36 0.41 9.92
N HIS A 173 11.29 1.30 10.29
CA HIS A 173 11.12 2.21 11.42
C HIS A 173 9.91 3.14 11.22
N HIS A 174 9.79 3.76 10.04
CA HIS A 174 8.64 4.62 9.69
C HIS A 174 7.31 3.88 9.82
N LEU A 175 7.19 2.68 9.25
CA LEU A 175 5.95 1.88 9.34
C LEU A 175 5.58 1.56 10.78
N ARG A 176 6.55 1.23 11.65
CA ARG A 176 6.29 1.03 13.08
C ARG A 176 5.85 2.33 13.77
N ALA A 177 6.49 3.44 13.45
CA ALA A 177 6.20 4.75 14.04
C ALA A 177 4.78 5.24 13.71
N VAL A 178 4.36 5.12 12.45
CA VAL A 178 3.00 5.51 12.03
C VAL A 178 1.91 4.57 12.54
N SER A 179 2.30 3.37 12.99
CA SER A 179 1.40 2.32 13.49
C SER A 179 1.10 2.40 14.99
N LYS A 180 1.56 3.46 15.68
CA LYS A 180 1.30 3.64 17.12
C LYS A 180 -0.20 3.76 17.43
N SER A 181 -0.62 3.24 18.58
CA SER A 181 -2.01 3.37 19.06
C SER A 181 -2.37 4.84 19.23
N GLY A 182 -3.63 5.18 18.90
CA GLY A 182 -4.13 6.56 18.87
C GLY A 182 -3.76 7.34 17.60
N GLY A 183 -2.95 6.75 16.72
CA GLY A 183 -2.55 7.32 15.43
C GLY A 183 -1.39 8.32 15.50
N LEU A 184 -0.87 8.68 14.33
CA LEU A 184 0.23 9.63 14.18
C LEU A 184 -0.25 11.08 14.34
N PHE A 185 -1.41 11.41 13.77
CA PHE A 185 -2.03 12.73 13.84
C PHE A 185 -3.55 12.60 13.70
N LYS A 186 -4.28 13.64 14.11
CA LYS A 186 -5.71 13.78 13.78
C LYS A 186 -5.86 14.48 12.43
N ASP A 187 -6.49 13.82 11.46
CA ASP A 187 -6.87 14.44 10.19
C ASP A 187 -8.06 15.36 10.44
N SER A 188 -7.90 16.66 10.25
CA SER A 188 -8.94 17.64 10.53
C SER A 188 -9.73 18.07 9.29
N VAL A 189 -9.21 17.75 8.10
CA VAL A 189 -9.70 18.28 6.82
C VAL A 189 -10.55 17.26 6.06
N VAL A 190 -10.22 15.97 6.14
CA VAL A 190 -10.87 14.91 5.35
C VAL A 190 -11.64 13.95 6.24
N THR A 191 -10.96 13.11 7.02
CA THR A 191 -11.64 12.03 7.75
C THR A 191 -12.25 12.49 9.07
N ARG A 192 -11.72 13.58 9.67
CA ARG A 192 -12.03 14.05 11.04
C ARG A 192 -11.71 13.02 12.13
N LEU A 193 -10.85 12.05 11.82
CA LEU A 193 -10.46 10.94 12.69
C LEU A 193 -8.94 10.91 12.91
N PRO A 194 -8.46 10.21 13.96
CA PRO A 194 -7.06 9.86 14.07
C PRO A 194 -6.62 9.03 12.86
N TRP A 195 -5.49 9.39 12.26
CA TRP A 195 -4.87 8.64 11.16
C TRP A 195 -3.73 7.79 11.71
N ARG A 196 -3.73 6.51 11.38
CA ARG A 196 -2.76 5.51 11.81
C ARG A 196 -2.37 4.64 10.63
N GLY A 197 -1.10 4.27 10.51
CA GLY A 197 -0.68 3.24 9.57
C GLY A 197 -1.25 1.88 9.99
N GLN A 198 -2.12 1.29 9.16
CA GLN A 198 -2.75 0.01 9.42
C GLN A 198 -3.36 -0.56 8.13
N ASN A 199 -3.38 -1.89 8.00
CA ASN A 199 -3.97 -2.57 6.85
C ASN A 199 -5.30 -3.21 7.24
N ARG A 200 -6.36 -2.88 6.50
CA ARG A 200 -7.61 -3.62 6.59
C ARG A 200 -7.43 -5.01 5.98
N ARG A 201 -7.43 -6.04 6.82
CA ARG A 201 -7.40 -7.44 6.41
C ARG A 201 -8.82 -7.98 6.38
N VAL A 202 -9.17 -8.59 5.24
CA VAL A 202 -10.47 -9.21 5.05
C VAL A 202 -10.26 -10.69 4.81
N ARG A 203 -10.92 -11.52 5.61
CA ARG A 203 -10.79 -12.98 5.56
C ARG A 203 -12.14 -13.62 5.35
N MET A 204 -12.17 -14.68 4.57
CA MET A 204 -13.38 -15.42 4.22
C MET A 204 -13.21 -16.88 4.59
N VAL A 205 -14.19 -17.44 5.29
CA VAL A 205 -14.21 -18.84 5.71
C VAL A 205 -15.47 -19.49 5.17
N VAL A 206 -15.29 -20.59 4.44
CA VAL A 206 -16.39 -21.39 3.87
C VAL A 206 -16.32 -22.78 4.47
N TYR A 207 -17.42 -23.25 5.05
CA TYR A 207 -17.46 -24.59 5.62
C TYR A 207 -18.87 -25.17 5.61
N ARG A 208 -18.95 -26.46 5.88
CA ARG A 208 -20.20 -27.18 6.04
C ARG A 208 -20.01 -28.33 7.03
N ARG A 209 -21.00 -28.53 7.91
CA ARG A 209 -21.04 -29.66 8.84
C ARG A 209 -21.50 -30.93 8.11
N ALA A 210 -20.79 -32.03 8.28
CA ALA A 210 -21.10 -33.31 7.66
C ALA A 210 -22.22 -34.04 8.42
N ALA A 211 -23.07 -34.77 7.70
CA ALA A 211 -24.19 -35.52 8.27
C ALA A 211 -23.89 -37.01 8.49
N GLY A 212 -22.62 -37.41 8.52
CA GLY A 212 -22.22 -38.83 8.64
C GLY A 212 -22.57 -39.73 7.43
N GLN A 213 -22.97 -39.17 6.29
CA GLN A 213 -23.22 -39.91 5.04
C GLN A 213 -22.33 -39.40 3.90
N THR A 214 -21.88 -40.32 3.05
CA THR A 214 -21.21 -40.05 1.77
C THR A 214 -21.98 -38.99 0.97
N GLY A 215 -21.29 -37.95 0.50
CA GLY A 215 -21.90 -36.80 -0.17
C GLY A 215 -22.80 -37.17 -1.35
N ARG A 216 -23.60 -36.21 -1.83
CA ARG A 216 -24.36 -36.34 -3.08
C ARG A 216 -23.40 -36.85 -4.17
N ARG A 217 -23.74 -37.98 -4.81
CA ARG A 217 -22.97 -38.60 -5.91
C ARG A 217 -21.58 -39.16 -5.54
N GLY A 218 -21.30 -39.44 -4.27
CA GLY A 218 -20.05 -40.09 -3.85
C GLY A 218 -18.82 -39.16 -3.76
N GLN A 219 -19.02 -37.84 -3.81
CA GLN A 219 -17.95 -36.87 -3.58
C GLN A 219 -17.51 -36.86 -2.12
N THR A 220 -16.21 -36.67 -1.87
CA THR A 220 -15.69 -36.41 -0.52
C THR A 220 -16.09 -35.01 -0.04
N PRO A 221 -16.14 -34.75 1.28
CA PRO A 221 -16.39 -33.41 1.83
C PRO A 221 -15.43 -32.34 1.26
N GLU A 222 -14.16 -32.69 1.10
CA GLU A 222 -13.11 -31.85 0.50
C GLU A 222 -13.43 -31.48 -0.96
N GLN A 223 -13.80 -32.46 -1.77
CA GLN A 223 -14.20 -32.22 -3.17
C GLN A 223 -15.43 -31.31 -3.26
N ALA A 224 -16.45 -31.57 -2.43
CA ALA A 224 -17.66 -30.76 -2.42
C ALA A 224 -17.37 -29.31 -1.99
N LEU A 225 -16.52 -29.11 -0.99
CA LEU A 225 -16.08 -27.79 -0.54
C LEU A 225 -15.32 -27.05 -1.65
N ASN A 226 -14.37 -27.70 -2.31
CA ASN A 226 -13.56 -27.07 -3.35
C ASN A 226 -14.42 -26.68 -4.58
N VAL A 227 -15.39 -27.50 -4.99
CA VAL A 227 -16.33 -27.13 -6.08
C VAL A 227 -17.13 -25.86 -5.74
N VAL A 228 -17.61 -25.73 -4.51
CA VAL A 228 -18.34 -24.52 -4.07
C VAL A 228 -17.40 -23.32 -3.99
N CYS A 229 -16.18 -23.51 -3.48
CA CYS A 229 -15.17 -22.46 -3.42
C CYS A 229 -14.80 -21.96 -4.82
N ASP A 230 -14.60 -22.85 -5.79
CA ASP A 230 -14.24 -22.48 -7.17
C ASP A 230 -15.35 -21.62 -7.81
N ARG A 231 -16.63 -21.98 -7.59
CA ARG A 231 -17.77 -21.19 -8.06
C ARG A 231 -17.79 -19.81 -7.41
N LEU A 232 -17.58 -19.75 -6.09
CA LEU A 232 -17.54 -18.51 -5.32
C LEU A 232 -16.38 -17.60 -5.74
N ILE A 233 -15.18 -18.15 -5.90
CA ILE A 233 -14.00 -17.42 -6.35
C ILE A 233 -14.23 -16.86 -7.75
N GLY A 234 -14.79 -17.64 -8.67
CA GLY A 234 -15.16 -17.17 -10.00
C GLY A 234 -16.17 -16.03 -9.96
N GLY A 235 -17.20 -16.14 -9.11
CA GLY A 235 -18.18 -15.07 -8.90
C GLY A 235 -17.57 -13.79 -8.31
N LEU A 236 -16.72 -13.92 -7.30
CA LEU A 236 -16.02 -12.78 -6.68
C LEU A 236 -15.05 -12.10 -7.66
N ALA A 237 -14.34 -12.88 -8.48
CA ALA A 237 -13.46 -12.34 -9.51
C ALA A 237 -14.24 -11.53 -10.55
N ASN A 238 -15.45 -11.98 -10.95
CA ASN A 238 -16.34 -11.20 -11.83
C ASN A 238 -16.81 -9.88 -11.19
N ALA A 239 -16.92 -9.83 -9.86
CA ALA A 239 -17.19 -8.61 -9.11
C ALA A 239 -15.93 -7.73 -8.87
N GLY A 240 -14.77 -8.13 -9.40
CA GLY A 240 -13.50 -7.41 -9.25
C GLY A 240 -12.80 -7.64 -7.90
N ILE A 241 -13.23 -8.64 -7.12
CA ILE A 241 -12.66 -8.97 -5.80
C ILE A 241 -11.64 -10.09 -5.98
N GLN A 242 -10.39 -9.81 -5.61
CA GLN A 242 -9.33 -10.82 -5.66
C GLN A 242 -9.34 -11.67 -4.39
N THR A 243 -9.07 -12.96 -4.55
CA THR A 243 -9.05 -13.92 -3.45
C THR A 243 -7.75 -14.71 -3.44
N ARG A 244 -7.28 -15.06 -2.24
CA ARG A 244 -6.09 -15.90 -2.04
C ARG A 244 -6.41 -16.98 -1.01
N ARG A 245 -6.33 -18.27 -1.39
CA ARG A 245 -6.47 -19.40 -0.45
C ARG A 245 -5.36 -19.33 0.61
N MET A 246 -5.71 -19.51 1.88
CA MET A 246 -4.78 -19.51 3.00
C MET A 246 -4.31 -20.93 3.33
N GLY A 247 -3.00 -21.07 3.58
CA GLY A 247 -2.38 -22.28 4.11
C GLY A 247 -2.34 -22.31 5.64
N ALA A 248 -1.87 -23.42 6.21
CA ALA A 248 -1.70 -23.57 7.65
C ALA A 248 -0.93 -22.41 8.31
N PRO A 249 0.21 -21.91 7.76
CA PRO A 249 0.94 -20.80 8.38
C PRO A 249 0.14 -19.50 8.45
N GLN A 250 -0.60 -19.15 7.39
CA GLN A 250 -1.38 -17.91 7.38
C GLN A 250 -2.62 -17.99 8.28
N ILE A 251 -3.25 -19.16 8.38
CA ILE A 251 -4.36 -19.39 9.32
C ILE A 251 -3.84 -19.32 10.77
N HIS A 252 -2.70 -19.97 11.02
CA HIS A 252 -2.07 -19.99 12.34
C HIS A 252 -1.67 -18.59 12.80
N ASP A 253 -0.95 -17.79 11.99
CA ASP A 253 -0.55 -16.43 12.36
C ASP A 253 -1.76 -15.54 12.71
N TRP A 254 -2.85 -15.64 11.96
CA TRP A 254 -4.08 -14.90 12.25
C TRP A 254 -4.68 -15.28 13.62
N LEU A 255 -4.88 -16.58 13.87
CA LEU A 255 -5.52 -17.05 15.10
C LEU A 255 -4.60 -16.94 16.32
N LEU A 256 -3.29 -17.12 16.13
CA LEU A 256 -2.28 -16.97 17.18
C LEU A 256 -2.32 -15.56 17.77
N ARG A 257 -2.38 -14.53 16.93
CA ARG A 257 -2.46 -13.13 17.37
C ARG A 257 -3.81 -12.78 18.00
N TRP A 258 -4.89 -13.46 17.61
CA TRP A 258 -6.21 -13.29 18.24
C TRP A 258 -6.19 -13.81 19.68
N PHE A 259 -5.67 -15.02 19.90
CA PHE A 259 -5.70 -15.70 21.20
C PHE A 259 -4.50 -15.43 22.11
N ASN A 260 -3.47 -14.76 21.59
CA ASN A 260 -2.33 -14.31 22.38
C ASN A 260 -2.12 -12.80 22.12
N PRO A 261 -3.05 -11.92 22.57
CA PRO A 261 -2.96 -10.48 22.28
C PRO A 261 -1.84 -9.78 23.08
N ARG A 262 -1.35 -10.37 24.17
CA ARG A 262 -0.34 -9.78 25.05
C ARG A 262 0.57 -10.86 25.65
N PRO A 263 1.31 -11.63 24.84
CA PRO A 263 2.14 -12.71 25.35
C PRO A 263 3.28 -12.12 26.19
N THR A 264 3.42 -12.58 27.44
CA THR A 264 4.41 -12.06 28.40
C THR A 264 5.60 -12.99 28.63
N MET A 265 5.61 -14.16 28.01
CA MET A 265 6.63 -15.20 28.23
C MET A 265 8.06 -14.76 27.91
N LEU A 266 8.24 -13.84 26.97
CA LEU A 266 9.55 -13.32 26.57
C LEU A 266 9.85 -11.93 27.15
N GLY A 267 8.93 -11.36 27.93
CA GLY A 267 8.98 -9.99 28.43
C GLY A 267 7.70 -9.20 28.11
N PRO A 268 7.52 -8.01 28.72
CA PRO A 268 6.30 -7.22 28.59
C PRO A 268 6.31 -6.23 27.41
N THR A 269 7.43 -6.09 26.68
CA THR A 269 7.57 -5.02 25.68
C THR A 269 6.92 -5.40 24.34
N ALA A 270 6.65 -4.40 23.49
CA ALA A 270 6.15 -4.65 22.14
C ALA A 270 7.12 -5.49 21.28
N GLN A 271 8.42 -5.32 21.48
CA GLN A 271 9.46 -6.09 20.79
C GLN A 271 9.46 -7.56 21.24
N ASP A 272 9.22 -7.82 22.53
CA ASP A 272 9.10 -9.18 23.07
C ASP A 272 7.89 -9.91 22.48
N ARG A 273 6.77 -9.20 22.29
CA ARG A 273 5.57 -9.74 21.62
C ARG A 273 5.84 -10.13 20.17
N GLU A 274 6.47 -9.26 19.38
CA GLU A 274 6.82 -9.62 18.00
C GLU A 274 7.87 -10.75 17.93
N ARG A 275 8.78 -10.83 18.92
CA ARG A 275 9.69 -11.97 19.05
C ARG A 275 8.93 -13.26 19.37
N PHE A 276 7.90 -13.20 20.21
CA PHE A 276 7.04 -14.34 20.51
C PHE A 276 6.33 -14.83 19.26
N TYR A 277 5.68 -13.96 18.49
CA TYR A 277 4.97 -14.38 17.27
C TYR A 277 5.91 -15.03 16.23
N ARG A 278 7.15 -14.55 16.11
CA ARG A 278 8.15 -15.18 15.23
C ARG A 278 8.58 -16.56 15.71
N LEU A 279 8.77 -16.75 17.01
CA LEU A 279 9.19 -18.04 17.58
C LEU A 279 8.05 -19.06 17.64
N ALA A 280 6.82 -18.59 17.79
CA ALA A 280 5.61 -19.40 17.78
C ALA A 280 5.01 -19.56 16.37
N ALA A 281 5.72 -19.14 15.32
CA ALA A 281 5.26 -19.28 13.95
C ALA A 281 5.05 -20.78 13.60
N TYR A 282 4.12 -21.03 12.68
CA TYR A 282 3.86 -22.39 12.21
C TYR A 282 5.16 -22.96 11.60
N PRO A 283 5.58 -24.19 11.99
CA PRO A 283 6.83 -24.75 11.53
C PRO A 283 6.85 -24.91 10.01
N GLU A 284 8.02 -24.72 9.41
CA GLU A 284 8.24 -25.06 8.00
C GLU A 284 8.02 -26.57 7.79
N ALA A 285 7.55 -26.95 6.60
CA ALA A 285 7.29 -28.35 6.30
C ALA A 285 8.56 -29.18 6.47
N SER A 286 8.46 -30.25 7.26
CA SER A 286 9.51 -31.26 7.41
C SER A 286 9.87 -31.85 6.04
N GLU A 287 11.07 -32.45 5.90
CA GLU A 287 11.46 -33.11 4.65
C GLU A 287 10.37 -34.14 4.23
N PRO A 288 10.19 -34.42 2.92
CA PRO A 288 9.08 -35.25 2.41
C PRO A 288 8.91 -36.63 3.06
N ASP A 289 9.93 -37.13 3.76
CA ASP A 289 9.97 -38.45 4.41
C ASP A 289 9.99 -38.38 5.96
N GLU A 290 9.90 -37.18 6.55
CA GLU A 290 9.91 -36.99 8.00
C GLU A 290 8.48 -36.99 8.58
N ILE A 291 8.17 -38.02 9.36
CA ILE A 291 6.86 -38.20 9.99
C ILE A 291 6.74 -37.27 11.19
N GLU A 292 5.79 -36.33 11.14
CA GLU A 292 5.46 -35.48 12.28
C GLU A 292 4.98 -36.32 13.49
N LEU A 293 5.33 -35.90 14.70
CA LEU A 293 4.90 -36.59 15.92
C LEU A 293 3.36 -36.63 16.00
N ALA A 294 2.78 -37.80 15.75
CA ALA A 294 1.32 -38.01 15.76
C ALA A 294 0.66 -37.78 17.15
N SER A 295 1.45 -37.75 18.22
CA SER A 295 0.96 -37.50 19.58
C SER A 295 1.20 -36.06 20.01
N GLY A 296 0.13 -35.36 20.42
CA GLY A 296 0.24 -34.35 21.46
C GLY A 296 0.12 -32.87 21.09
N ARG A 297 -0.54 -32.48 19.98
CA ARG A 297 -1.23 -31.17 19.80
C ARG A 297 -1.92 -31.12 18.44
N ASP A 298 -3.26 -31.13 18.44
CA ASP A 298 -4.06 -30.73 17.27
C ASP A 298 -3.82 -29.25 16.91
N PHE A 299 -4.28 -28.80 15.75
CA PHE A 299 -4.09 -27.44 15.26
C PHE A 299 -4.55 -26.39 16.28
N SER A 300 -5.70 -26.61 16.94
CA SER A 300 -6.24 -25.70 17.95
C SER A 300 -5.30 -25.57 19.16
N GLN A 301 -4.76 -26.69 19.66
CA GLN A 301 -3.85 -26.69 20.81
C GLN A 301 -2.53 -25.97 20.53
N ARG A 302 -2.07 -25.91 19.28
CA ARG A 302 -0.84 -25.17 18.89
C ARG A 302 -0.97 -23.66 19.05
N LEU A 303 -2.20 -23.14 19.08
CA LEU A 303 -2.46 -21.70 19.19
C LEU A 303 -2.33 -21.17 20.63
N PHE A 304 -2.37 -22.03 21.65
CA PHE A 304 -2.46 -21.60 23.05
C PHE A 304 -1.19 -21.89 23.83
N PHE A 305 -0.54 -20.83 24.29
CA PHE A 305 0.62 -20.89 25.16
C PHE A 305 0.25 -20.60 26.62
N GLY A 306 -0.84 -19.89 26.86
CA GLY A 306 -1.48 -19.72 28.16
C GLY A 306 -2.90 -20.31 28.19
N GLN A 307 -3.41 -20.63 29.38
CA GLN A 307 -4.78 -21.10 29.53
C GLN A 307 -5.75 -19.90 29.50
N PRO A 308 -6.75 -19.88 28.59
CA PRO A 308 -7.81 -18.88 28.63
C PRO A 308 -8.60 -18.96 29.93
N ARG A 309 -9.01 -17.81 30.46
CA ARG A 309 -9.90 -17.74 31.63
C ARG A 309 -11.26 -17.21 31.18
N SER A 310 -12.34 -17.87 31.60
CA SER A 310 -13.69 -17.31 31.53
C SER A 310 -14.09 -16.71 32.86
N ASP A 311 -14.87 -15.65 32.82
CA ASP A 311 -15.63 -15.15 33.95
C ASP A 311 -17.12 -15.14 33.57
N ALA A 312 -17.89 -16.00 34.23
CA ALA A 312 -19.32 -16.15 33.94
C ALA A 312 -20.17 -15.03 34.55
N GLU A 313 -19.70 -14.35 35.59
CA GLU A 313 -20.43 -13.27 36.25
C GLU A 313 -20.36 -11.99 35.40
N SER A 314 -19.16 -11.64 34.93
CA SER A 314 -18.96 -10.52 34.00
C SER A 314 -19.23 -10.90 32.52
N GLY A 315 -19.29 -12.18 32.20
CA GLY A 315 -19.52 -12.66 30.84
C GLY A 315 -18.32 -12.48 29.90
N LEU A 316 -17.10 -12.43 30.45
CA LEU A 316 -15.87 -12.08 29.73
C LEU A 316 -14.93 -13.26 29.53
N TRP A 317 -14.26 -13.28 28.38
CA TRP A 317 -13.11 -14.14 28.13
C TRP A 317 -11.82 -13.37 28.36
N TYR A 318 -10.79 -14.03 28.89
CA TYR A 318 -9.47 -13.46 29.10
C TYR A 318 -8.42 -14.26 28.35
N PHE A 319 -7.69 -13.57 27.48
CA PHE A 319 -6.53 -14.09 26.74
C PHE A 319 -5.32 -13.25 27.12
N ASP A 320 -4.25 -13.86 27.62
CA ASP A 320 -3.10 -13.14 28.20
C ASP A 320 -3.47 -12.08 29.27
N GLY A 321 -4.54 -12.32 30.01
CA GLY A 321 -5.09 -11.36 30.98
C GLY A 321 -5.79 -10.14 30.37
N VAL A 322 -5.91 -10.07 29.04
CA VAL A 322 -6.70 -9.06 28.33
C VAL A 322 -8.16 -9.50 28.32
N PRO A 323 -9.13 -8.68 28.77
CA PRO A 323 -10.55 -8.99 28.67
C PRO A 323 -11.09 -8.80 27.25
N HIS A 324 -11.91 -9.75 26.81
CA HIS A 324 -12.56 -9.79 25.51
C HIS A 324 -14.07 -10.00 25.65
N ARG A 325 -14.82 -9.39 24.74
CA ARG A 325 -16.26 -9.59 24.59
C ARG A 325 -16.67 -9.59 23.12
N VAL A 326 -17.93 -9.95 22.87
CA VAL A 326 -18.57 -9.83 21.56
C VAL A 326 -19.86 -9.04 21.68
N MET A 327 -20.15 -8.19 20.69
CA MET A 327 -21.40 -7.46 20.54
C MET A 327 -22.08 -7.90 19.25
N VAL A 328 -23.34 -8.35 19.34
CA VAL A 328 -24.11 -8.82 18.19
C VAL A 328 -25.11 -7.75 17.76
N THR A 329 -25.40 -7.69 16.46
CA THR A 329 -26.44 -6.83 15.90
C THR A 329 -27.80 -7.51 16.05
N ASP A 330 -28.71 -6.89 16.81
CA ASP A 330 -30.11 -7.34 17.01
C ASP A 330 -30.99 -7.10 15.78
N ARG A 331 -30.79 -6.01 15.03
CA ARG A 331 -31.52 -5.78 13.77
C ARG A 331 -30.95 -4.61 13.00
N LEU A 332 -31.27 -4.59 11.70
CA LEU A 332 -31.05 -3.44 10.84
C LEU A 332 -32.27 -2.51 10.95
N ARG A 333 -32.07 -1.26 11.38
CA ARG A 333 -33.12 -0.23 11.47
C ARG A 333 -33.46 0.37 10.12
N THR A 334 -32.53 0.31 9.18
CA THR A 334 -32.66 0.80 7.80
C THR A 334 -31.94 -0.16 6.85
N PRO A 335 -32.39 -0.29 5.59
CA PRO A 335 -31.66 -1.06 4.59
C PRO A 335 -30.20 -0.57 4.44
N PRO A 336 -29.20 -1.45 4.45
CA PRO A 336 -27.80 -1.06 4.32
C PRO A 336 -27.50 -0.62 2.89
N SER A 337 -26.70 0.44 2.74
CA SER A 337 -26.19 0.94 1.46
C SER A 337 -24.98 0.12 0.98
N THR A 338 -24.62 0.19 -0.31
CA THR A 338 -23.38 -0.42 -0.81
C THR A 338 -22.16 0.05 -0.01
N GLY A 339 -21.32 -0.87 0.46
CA GLY A 339 -20.15 -0.53 1.27
C GLY A 339 -20.48 0.04 2.65
N HIS A 340 -21.62 -0.32 3.23
CA HIS A 340 -22.17 0.33 4.43
C HIS A 340 -21.19 0.47 5.60
N LEU A 341 -20.34 -0.54 5.81
CA LEU A 341 -19.40 -0.60 6.93
C LEU A 341 -18.00 -0.13 6.52
N THR A 342 -17.50 -0.65 5.40
CA THR A 342 -16.08 -0.56 5.01
C THR A 342 -15.80 0.29 3.78
N GLY A 343 -16.83 0.73 3.04
CA GLY A 343 -16.72 1.65 1.91
C GLY A 343 -16.66 3.12 2.35
N GLU A 344 -16.07 3.99 1.52
CA GLU A 344 -16.02 5.42 1.82
C GLU A 344 -17.41 6.05 1.72
N THR A 345 -17.81 6.73 2.79
CA THR A 345 -19.07 7.47 2.85
C THR A 345 -18.80 8.94 3.15
N ARG A 346 -19.66 9.82 2.64
CA ARG A 346 -19.62 11.25 2.95
C ARG A 346 -20.68 11.57 4.01
N LYS A 347 -20.25 12.04 5.19
CA LYS A 347 -21.13 12.54 6.26
C LYS A 347 -20.78 14.00 6.55
N GLY A 348 -21.62 14.92 6.04
CA GLY A 348 -21.28 16.34 6.00
C GLY A 348 -20.05 16.58 5.13
N ASP A 349 -19.03 17.27 5.65
CA ASP A 349 -17.75 17.46 4.95
C ASP A 349 -16.77 16.29 5.15
N ALA A 350 -17.03 15.38 6.09
CA ALA A 350 -16.11 14.29 6.41
C ALA A 350 -16.26 13.13 5.42
N ILE A 351 -15.13 12.59 4.96
CA ILE A 351 -15.05 11.39 4.11
C ILE A 351 -14.28 10.32 4.87
N ASN A 352 -14.98 9.29 5.34
CA ASN A 352 -14.39 8.16 6.06
C ASN A 352 -15.25 6.89 5.87
N THR A 353 -14.74 5.75 6.35
CA THR A 353 -15.55 4.53 6.46
C THR A 353 -16.12 4.43 7.87
N LEU A 354 -17.27 3.77 8.05
CA LEU A 354 -17.81 3.53 9.39
C LEU A 354 -16.82 2.72 10.23
N PHE A 355 -16.13 1.78 9.60
CA PHE A 355 -15.13 0.94 10.23
C PHE A 355 -13.98 1.74 10.85
N ASP A 356 -13.59 2.87 10.26
CA ASP A 356 -12.54 3.76 10.80
C ASP A 356 -12.94 4.41 12.14
N GLN A 357 -14.24 4.41 12.48
CA GLN A 357 -14.77 5.00 13.72
C GLN A 357 -14.87 3.99 14.86
N LEU A 358 -14.72 2.69 14.55
CA LEU A 358 -14.79 1.61 15.53
C LEU A 358 -13.57 1.67 16.47
N PRO A 359 -13.69 1.14 17.70
CA PRO A 359 -12.54 1.01 18.59
C PRO A 359 -11.38 0.24 17.94
N GLU A 360 -10.14 0.61 18.28
CA GLU A 360 -8.95 -0.08 17.78
C GLU A 360 -8.99 -1.58 18.13
N GLY A 361 -8.59 -2.42 17.18
CA GLY A 361 -8.57 -3.88 17.36
C GLY A 361 -9.92 -4.57 17.25
N THR A 362 -11.00 -3.85 16.90
CA THR A 362 -12.31 -4.47 16.62
C THR A 362 -12.21 -5.50 15.48
N VAL A 363 -12.78 -6.69 15.70
CA VAL A 363 -12.93 -7.71 14.64
C VAL A 363 -14.40 -7.84 14.31
N MET A 364 -14.79 -7.54 13.07
CA MET A 364 -16.14 -7.77 12.57
C MET A 364 -16.26 -9.19 12.03
N CYS A 365 -17.42 -9.82 12.22
CA CYS A 365 -17.81 -11.09 11.60
C CYS A 365 -19.22 -10.98 11.01
N LEU A 366 -19.35 -11.13 9.70
CA LEU A 366 -20.63 -11.36 9.02
C LEU A 366 -20.75 -12.85 8.69
N THR A 367 -21.73 -13.53 9.28
CA THR A 367 -22.03 -14.93 8.99
C THR A 367 -23.28 -15.03 8.12
N LEU A 368 -23.22 -15.81 7.04
CA LEU A 368 -24.33 -16.13 6.15
C LEU A 368 -24.51 -17.65 6.06
N VAL A 369 -25.76 -18.08 6.06
CA VAL A 369 -26.17 -19.48 5.96
C VAL A 369 -27.05 -19.63 4.73
N ALA A 370 -26.54 -20.35 3.73
CA ALA A 370 -27.25 -20.61 2.49
C ALA A 370 -28.52 -21.43 2.78
N THR A 371 -29.67 -20.77 2.73
CA THR A 371 -30.95 -21.35 3.15
C THR A 371 -31.81 -21.66 1.92
N PRO A 372 -32.48 -22.83 1.85
CA PRO A 372 -33.42 -23.12 0.76
C PRO A 372 -34.56 -22.12 0.65
N GLN A 373 -34.76 -21.58 -0.55
CA GLN A 373 -35.77 -20.55 -0.78
C GLN A 373 -37.21 -21.08 -0.65
N ASP A 374 -37.47 -22.32 -1.05
CA ASP A 374 -38.78 -22.98 -0.94
C ASP A 374 -39.22 -23.17 0.53
N VAL A 375 -38.29 -23.55 1.41
CA VAL A 375 -38.52 -23.64 2.86
C VAL A 375 -38.86 -22.27 3.45
N LEU A 376 -38.15 -21.22 3.01
CA LEU A 376 -38.43 -19.85 3.44
C LEU A 376 -39.79 -19.36 2.93
N GLU A 377 -40.15 -19.60 1.67
CA GLU A 377 -41.46 -19.28 1.13
C GLU A 377 -42.58 -20.00 1.88
N ALA A 378 -42.41 -21.28 2.22
CA ALA A 378 -43.36 -22.04 3.03
C ALA A 378 -43.54 -21.42 4.42
N HIS A 379 -42.44 -20.99 5.05
CA HIS A 379 -42.46 -20.32 6.35
C HIS A 379 -43.15 -18.95 6.27
N LEU A 380 -42.86 -18.14 5.25
CA LEU A 380 -43.52 -16.86 5.00
C LEU A 380 -45.02 -17.05 4.76
N ASN A 381 -45.43 -18.07 4.00
CA ASN A 381 -46.83 -18.41 3.79
C ASN A 381 -47.53 -18.80 5.11
N HIS A 382 -46.84 -19.50 6.00
CA HIS A 382 -47.35 -19.82 7.33
C HIS A 382 -47.51 -18.58 8.21
N LEU A 383 -46.56 -17.63 8.15
CA LEU A 383 -46.64 -16.34 8.84
C LEU A 383 -47.81 -15.50 8.32
N ALA A 384 -47.99 -15.39 7.00
CA ALA A 384 -49.14 -14.70 6.40
C ALA A 384 -50.49 -15.30 6.87
N LYS A 385 -50.58 -16.63 6.96
CA LYS A 385 -51.78 -17.32 7.48
C LYS A 385 -52.03 -17.11 8.97
N LYS A 386 -51.01 -16.74 9.75
CA LYS A 386 -51.11 -16.45 11.19
C LYS A 386 -51.35 -14.98 11.51
N ALA A 387 -51.03 -14.07 10.59
CA ALA A 387 -51.32 -12.65 10.68
C ALA A 387 -52.81 -12.35 10.46
N VAL A 388 -53.69 -13.00 11.23
CA VAL A 388 -55.15 -12.87 11.13
C VAL A 388 -55.63 -11.95 12.24
N GLY A 389 -55.92 -10.70 11.90
CA GLY A 389 -56.53 -9.71 12.80
C GLY A 389 -56.52 -8.31 12.21
N GLU A 390 -57.44 -7.45 12.63
CA GLU A 390 -57.56 -6.03 12.21
C GLU A 390 -56.58 -5.11 12.97
N THR A 391 -55.50 -5.66 13.53
CA THR A 391 -54.49 -4.85 14.19
C THR A 391 -53.48 -4.34 13.16
N LEU A 392 -53.01 -3.11 13.32
CA LEU A 392 -52.00 -2.51 12.45
C LEU A 392 -50.74 -3.41 12.31
N ALA A 393 -50.35 -4.10 13.38
CA ALA A 393 -49.20 -5.02 13.37
C ALA A 393 -49.45 -6.25 12.49
N SER A 394 -50.67 -6.79 12.47
CA SER A 394 -51.05 -7.90 11.58
C SER A 394 -51.08 -7.46 10.12
N GLU A 395 -51.59 -6.27 9.84
CA GLU A 395 -51.62 -5.70 8.47
C GLU A 395 -50.20 -5.45 7.94
N GLN A 396 -49.32 -4.85 8.75
CA GLN A 396 -47.92 -4.62 8.40
C GLN A 396 -47.18 -5.95 8.17
N ALA A 397 -47.34 -6.93 9.06
CA ALA A 397 -46.71 -8.24 8.87
C ALA A 397 -47.17 -8.93 7.58
N LEU A 398 -48.43 -8.76 7.18
CA LEU A 398 -48.93 -9.29 5.92
C LEU A 398 -48.34 -8.55 4.71
N GLN A 399 -48.23 -7.22 4.78
CA GLN A 399 -47.59 -6.41 3.74
C GLN A 399 -46.11 -6.78 3.57
N ASP A 400 -45.36 -6.88 4.67
CA ASP A 400 -43.94 -7.27 4.68
C ASP A 400 -43.74 -8.66 4.05
N VAL A 401 -44.62 -9.62 4.36
CA VAL A 401 -44.57 -10.96 3.76
C VAL A 401 -44.85 -10.91 2.25
N GLN A 402 -45.80 -10.08 1.81
CA GLN A 402 -46.09 -9.92 0.38
C GLN A 402 -44.92 -9.28 -0.36
N GLU A 403 -44.30 -8.24 0.21
CA GLU A 403 -43.11 -7.60 -0.34
C GLU A 403 -41.93 -8.56 -0.42
N ALA A 404 -41.64 -9.29 0.67
CA ALA A 404 -40.57 -10.28 0.70
C ALA A 404 -40.77 -11.36 -0.38
N ARG A 405 -42.00 -11.82 -0.58
CA ARG A 405 -42.33 -12.78 -1.65
C ARG A 405 -42.13 -12.19 -3.04
N SER A 406 -42.49 -10.92 -3.25
CA SER A 406 -42.27 -10.22 -4.52
C SER A 406 -40.78 -10.12 -4.86
N LEU A 407 -39.94 -9.82 -3.86
CA LEU A 407 -38.48 -9.75 -4.01
C LEU A 407 -37.85 -11.11 -4.27
N ILE A 408 -38.25 -12.16 -3.56
CA ILE A 408 -37.81 -13.54 -3.81
C ILE A 408 -38.19 -13.99 -5.22
N GLY A 409 -39.43 -13.70 -5.64
CA GLY A 409 -39.90 -13.96 -7.02
C GLY A 409 -39.15 -13.17 -8.09
N SER A 410 -38.48 -12.07 -7.72
CA SER A 410 -37.64 -11.24 -8.59
C SER A 410 -36.16 -11.66 -8.56
N ALA A 411 -35.86 -12.88 -8.11
CA ALA A 411 -34.52 -13.48 -8.03
C ALA A 411 -33.59 -12.92 -6.95
N HIS A 412 -34.11 -12.24 -5.91
CA HIS A 412 -33.32 -11.87 -4.73
C HIS A 412 -33.47 -12.92 -3.63
N LYS A 413 -32.45 -13.75 -3.42
CA LYS A 413 -32.48 -14.78 -2.37
C LYS A 413 -32.43 -14.19 -0.97
N LEU A 414 -33.20 -14.80 -0.09
CA LEU A 414 -33.24 -14.53 1.33
C LEU A 414 -32.44 -15.61 2.07
N TYR A 415 -31.47 -15.20 2.88
CA TYR A 415 -30.65 -16.11 3.69
C TYR A 415 -30.81 -15.83 5.18
N ARG A 416 -30.27 -16.72 6.00
CA ARG A 416 -30.08 -16.49 7.43
C ARG A 416 -28.69 -15.91 7.65
N GLY A 417 -28.57 -14.87 8.46
CA GLY A 417 -27.28 -14.26 8.75
C GLY A 417 -27.20 -13.58 10.11
N SER A 418 -25.99 -13.21 10.50
CA SER A 418 -25.70 -12.49 11.74
C SER A 418 -24.48 -11.59 11.55
N LEU A 419 -24.46 -10.45 12.24
CA LEU A 419 -23.34 -9.51 12.25
C LEU A 419 -22.88 -9.31 13.70
N ALA A 420 -21.63 -9.65 13.97
CA ALA A 420 -21.02 -9.59 15.30
C ALA A 420 -19.70 -8.81 15.27
N PHE A 421 -19.33 -8.23 16.40
CA PHE A 421 -18.12 -7.45 16.59
C PHE A 421 -17.40 -7.89 17.87
N TYR A 422 -16.16 -8.33 17.75
CA TYR A 422 -15.30 -8.64 18.88
C TYR A 422 -14.54 -7.40 19.34
N LEU A 423 -14.47 -7.24 20.66
CA LEU A 423 -13.76 -6.16 21.31
C LEU A 423 -12.79 -6.72 22.34
N SER A 424 -11.69 -6.00 22.52
CA SER A 424 -10.76 -6.17 23.63
C SER A 424 -10.41 -4.79 24.22
N GLY A 425 -10.03 -4.78 25.49
CA GLY A 425 -9.55 -3.59 26.20
C GLY A 425 -8.38 -3.96 27.10
N ASP A 426 -7.52 -3.01 27.46
CA ASP A 426 -6.37 -3.32 28.31
C ASP A 426 -6.79 -3.77 29.73
N ASN A 427 -8.01 -3.39 30.13
CA ASN A 427 -8.72 -3.76 31.34
C ASN A 427 -10.25 -3.66 31.09
N GLU A 428 -11.05 -4.06 32.08
CA GLU A 428 -12.52 -4.09 31.99
C GLU A 428 -13.12 -2.69 31.77
N ASP A 429 -12.63 -1.65 32.47
CA ASP A 429 -13.09 -0.27 32.30
C ASP A 429 -12.90 0.25 30.87
N GLU A 430 -11.75 -0.06 30.27
CA GLU A 430 -11.50 0.27 28.87
C GLU A 430 -12.42 -0.52 27.93
N LEU A 431 -12.61 -1.80 28.20
CA LEU A 431 -13.49 -2.65 27.41
C LEU A 431 -14.92 -2.09 27.38
N ASP A 432 -15.44 -1.64 28.52
CA ASP A 432 -16.77 -1.04 28.63
C ASP A 432 -16.87 0.29 27.87
N ARG A 433 -15.87 1.16 28.01
CA ARG A 433 -15.79 2.41 27.23
C ARG A 433 -15.77 2.13 25.71
N ARG A 434 -15.04 1.11 25.28
CA ARG A 434 -15.00 0.68 23.86
C ARG A 434 -16.33 0.07 23.43
N GLY A 435 -17.01 -0.68 24.29
CA GLY A 435 -18.36 -1.21 24.08
C GLY A 435 -19.37 -0.08 23.83
N LEU A 436 -19.38 0.93 24.68
CA LEU A 436 -20.23 2.12 24.52
C LEU A 436 -19.91 2.89 23.23
N GLN A 437 -18.63 3.05 22.90
CA GLN A 437 -18.23 3.68 21.63
C GLN A 437 -18.77 2.89 20.43
N LEU A 438 -18.59 1.56 20.41
CA LEU A 438 -19.07 0.69 19.35
C LEU A 438 -20.60 0.79 19.20
N ALA A 439 -21.34 0.68 20.31
CA ALA A 439 -22.80 0.77 20.30
C ALA A 439 -23.30 2.09 19.70
N ASN A 440 -22.65 3.21 20.03
CA ASN A 440 -22.97 4.52 19.47
C ASN A 440 -22.70 4.59 17.96
N VAL A 441 -21.57 4.05 17.49
CA VAL A 441 -21.24 4.00 16.05
C VAL A 441 -22.25 3.13 15.30
N MET A 442 -22.60 1.97 15.85
CA MET A 442 -23.60 1.05 15.30
C MET A 442 -24.97 1.72 15.16
N LEU A 443 -25.47 2.36 16.23
CA LEU A 443 -26.76 3.05 16.21
C LEU A 443 -26.82 4.18 15.17
N ASN A 444 -25.74 4.94 15.04
CA ASN A 444 -25.59 6.00 14.03
C ASN A 444 -25.49 5.47 12.58
N ALA A 445 -25.23 4.18 12.42
CA ALA A 445 -25.27 3.48 11.14
C ALA A 445 -26.58 2.72 10.90
N GLY A 446 -27.58 2.83 11.80
CA GLY A 446 -28.82 2.06 11.67
C GLY A 446 -28.65 0.58 12.03
N LEU A 447 -27.57 0.21 12.73
CA LEU A 447 -27.39 -1.13 13.30
C LEU A 447 -27.82 -1.07 14.77
N GLN A 448 -28.82 -1.87 15.16
CA GLN A 448 -29.21 -2.01 16.55
C GLN A 448 -28.28 -3.03 17.23
N PRO A 449 -27.40 -2.65 18.17
CA PRO A 449 -26.70 -3.64 18.99
C PRO A 449 -27.65 -4.29 19.99
N VAL A 450 -27.43 -5.57 20.29
CA VAL A 450 -27.93 -6.21 21.51
C VAL A 450 -27.27 -5.49 22.69
N ARG A 451 -28.06 -5.04 23.67
CA ARG A 451 -27.48 -4.40 24.85
C ARG A 451 -26.73 -5.43 25.67
N GLU A 452 -25.67 -4.98 26.30
CA GLU A 452 -24.79 -5.84 27.08
C GLU A 452 -25.52 -6.57 28.20
N GLU A 453 -26.42 -5.87 28.89
CA GLU A 453 -27.30 -6.40 29.94
C GLU A 453 -28.37 -7.38 29.43
N ASP A 454 -28.67 -7.35 28.13
CA ASP A 454 -29.69 -8.20 27.48
C ASP A 454 -29.07 -9.46 26.83
N GLU A 455 -27.73 -9.55 26.73
CA GLU A 455 -27.05 -10.71 26.15
C GLU A 455 -27.08 -11.88 27.13
N VAL A 456 -27.88 -12.92 26.81
CA VAL A 456 -28.19 -14.03 27.71
C VAL A 456 -26.99 -14.95 27.98
N ALA A 457 -26.09 -15.12 27.01
CA ALA A 457 -24.98 -16.06 27.14
C ALA A 457 -23.72 -15.54 26.43
N PRO A 458 -23.10 -14.45 26.92
CA PRO A 458 -22.02 -13.74 26.24
C PRO A 458 -20.79 -14.61 25.96
N LEU A 459 -20.42 -15.49 26.90
CA LEU A 459 -19.31 -16.45 26.70
C LEU A 459 -19.57 -17.42 25.53
N ASN A 460 -20.81 -17.90 25.40
CA ASN A 460 -21.21 -18.79 24.31
C ASN A 460 -21.33 -18.01 22.99
N THR A 461 -21.82 -16.78 23.04
CA THR A 461 -21.92 -15.90 21.88
C THR A 461 -20.53 -15.56 21.33
N TYR A 462 -19.51 -15.41 22.19
CA TYR A 462 -18.12 -15.24 21.76
C TYR A 462 -17.64 -16.45 20.95
N LEU A 463 -17.84 -17.66 21.48
CA LEU A 463 -17.47 -18.90 20.79
C LEU A 463 -18.21 -19.06 19.46
N ARG A 464 -19.52 -18.80 19.46
CA ARG A 464 -20.42 -19.08 18.33
C ARG A 464 -19.92 -18.49 17.01
N TRP A 465 -19.40 -17.27 17.04
CA TRP A 465 -19.02 -16.54 15.82
C TRP A 465 -17.54 -16.69 15.47
N LEU A 466 -16.79 -17.54 16.17
CA LEU A 466 -15.42 -17.88 15.78
C LEU A 466 -15.44 -18.70 14.48
N PRO A 467 -14.32 -18.72 13.72
CA PRO A 467 -14.28 -19.45 12.46
C PRO A 467 -14.70 -20.92 12.63
N CYS A 468 -15.65 -21.37 11.81
CA CYS A 468 -16.16 -22.75 11.79
C CYS A 468 -16.96 -23.20 13.03
N VAL A 469 -17.12 -22.39 14.08
CA VAL A 469 -17.78 -22.82 15.32
C VAL A 469 -19.30 -22.88 15.18
N TYR A 470 -19.94 -21.92 14.51
CA TYR A 470 -21.39 -21.90 14.38
C TYR A 470 -21.91 -23.17 13.68
N ASN A 471 -22.84 -23.87 14.32
CA ASN A 471 -23.48 -25.06 13.76
C ASN A 471 -24.98 -24.79 13.52
N PRO A 472 -25.40 -24.54 12.27
CA PRO A 472 -26.81 -24.32 11.94
C PRO A 472 -27.73 -25.47 12.36
N GLY A 473 -27.24 -26.71 12.37
CA GLY A 473 -28.01 -27.89 12.79
C GLY A 473 -28.28 -27.93 14.30
N ALA A 474 -27.46 -27.25 15.11
CA ALA A 474 -27.64 -27.13 16.55
C ALA A 474 -28.60 -25.98 16.93
N ASP A 475 -28.70 -24.92 16.11
CA ASP A 475 -29.65 -23.81 16.30
C ASP A 475 -31.06 -24.16 15.81
N ARG A 476 -31.68 -25.16 16.46
CA ARG A 476 -33.00 -25.69 16.09
C ARG A 476 -34.12 -24.64 16.13
N LYS A 477 -33.93 -23.57 16.91
CA LYS A 477 -34.91 -22.48 17.06
C LYS A 477 -34.56 -21.25 16.23
N GLN A 478 -33.42 -21.25 15.54
CA GLN A 478 -32.95 -20.16 14.70
C GLN A 478 -32.87 -18.83 15.46
N TRP A 479 -32.44 -18.90 16.73
CA TRP A 479 -32.42 -17.74 17.63
C TRP A 479 -31.27 -16.79 17.32
N TYR A 480 -30.18 -17.31 16.75
CA TYR A 480 -28.93 -16.55 16.61
C TYR A 480 -28.74 -15.96 15.21
N THR A 481 -29.67 -16.22 14.29
CA THR A 481 -29.60 -15.74 12.90
C THR A 481 -30.92 -15.14 12.43
N GLN A 482 -30.81 -14.15 11.56
CA GLN A 482 -31.92 -13.33 11.10
C GLN A 482 -32.08 -13.45 9.59
N LEU A 483 -33.29 -13.20 9.09
CA LEU A 483 -33.52 -13.17 7.65
C LEU A 483 -32.84 -11.92 7.06
N MET A 484 -32.01 -12.13 6.05
CA MET A 484 -31.21 -11.10 5.39
C MET A 484 -31.17 -11.40 3.89
N PHE A 485 -31.58 -10.43 3.06
CA PHE A 485 -31.39 -10.56 1.62
C PHE A 485 -29.90 -10.62 1.30
N ALA A 486 -29.52 -11.44 0.32
CA ALA A 486 -28.14 -11.52 -0.08
C ALA A 486 -27.61 -10.18 -0.63
N GLN A 487 -28.46 -9.30 -1.15
CA GLN A 487 -28.09 -7.90 -1.43
C GLN A 487 -27.68 -7.12 -0.17
N HIS A 488 -28.42 -7.26 0.93
CA HIS A 488 -28.07 -6.62 2.20
C HIS A 488 -26.75 -7.17 2.75
N ALA A 489 -26.53 -8.48 2.61
CA ALA A 489 -25.27 -9.10 2.95
C ALA A 489 -24.11 -8.59 2.07
N ALA A 490 -24.32 -8.44 0.77
CA ALA A 490 -23.36 -7.84 -0.15
C ALA A 490 -23.03 -6.40 0.27
N ASN A 491 -24.04 -5.60 0.64
CA ASN A 491 -23.88 -4.22 1.10
C ASN A 491 -23.10 -4.08 2.42
N LEU A 492 -23.33 -5.02 3.36
CA LEU A 492 -22.62 -5.10 4.65
C LEU A 492 -21.25 -5.78 4.54
N SER A 493 -20.98 -6.49 3.44
CA SER A 493 -19.77 -7.29 3.26
C SER A 493 -18.51 -6.43 3.42
N PRO A 494 -17.46 -6.93 4.10
CA PRO A 494 -16.16 -6.26 4.12
C PRO A 494 -15.41 -6.34 2.79
N ALA A 495 -16.00 -6.90 1.73
CA ALA A 495 -15.43 -6.89 0.39
C ALA A 495 -15.32 -5.48 -0.22
N TRP A 496 -15.98 -4.48 0.36
CA TRP A 496 -15.80 -3.07 0.03
C TRP A 496 -14.64 -2.47 0.83
N GLY A 497 -13.90 -1.54 0.24
CA GLY A 497 -12.82 -0.89 0.96
C GLY A 497 -12.18 0.26 0.22
N ARG A 498 -10.90 0.43 0.52
CA ARG A 498 -10.00 1.39 -0.10
C ARG A 498 -8.99 0.66 -0.99
N SER A 499 -8.59 1.28 -2.09
CA SER A 499 -7.61 0.69 -2.98
C SER A 499 -6.25 0.49 -2.28
N ARG A 500 -5.55 -0.58 -2.68
CA ARG A 500 -4.20 -0.94 -2.22
C ARG A 500 -3.17 -0.89 -3.35
N GLY A 501 -3.58 -0.40 -4.52
CA GLY A 501 -2.79 -0.46 -5.75
C GLY A 501 -2.67 -1.89 -6.28
N THR A 502 -1.52 -2.24 -6.82
CA THR A 502 -1.27 -3.47 -7.58
C THR A 502 -0.52 -4.55 -6.78
N GLY A 503 -0.07 -4.21 -5.56
CA GLY A 503 0.69 -5.12 -4.69
C GLY A 503 2.19 -5.13 -4.97
N ARG A 504 2.70 -4.28 -5.87
CA ARG A 504 4.10 -4.24 -6.31
C ARG A 504 4.81 -3.05 -5.66
N PRO A 505 5.69 -3.25 -4.66
CA PRO A 505 6.20 -2.17 -3.82
C PRO A 505 7.36 -1.39 -4.49
N GLY A 506 7.24 -1.04 -5.78
CA GLY A 506 8.18 -0.14 -6.47
C GLY A 506 8.09 1.29 -5.95
N ILE A 507 6.86 1.74 -5.70
CA ILE A 507 6.51 2.98 -5.02
C ILE A 507 5.44 2.63 -3.99
N THR A 508 5.65 3.09 -2.76
CA THR A 508 4.75 2.90 -1.62
C THR A 508 4.28 4.25 -1.07
N LEU A 509 2.96 4.38 -0.99
CA LEU A 509 2.22 5.50 -0.40
C LEU A 509 1.13 4.93 0.53
N PHE A 510 0.21 5.76 1.03
CA PHE A 510 -0.88 5.31 1.91
C PHE A 510 -2.25 5.68 1.34
N ASN A 511 -3.29 4.94 1.69
CA ASN A 511 -4.67 5.39 1.53
C ASN A 511 -5.14 6.18 2.78
N ARG A 512 -6.35 6.72 2.74
CA ARG A 512 -6.93 7.50 3.85
C ARG A 512 -7.11 6.71 5.14
N GLY A 513 -7.22 5.39 5.07
CA GLY A 513 -7.27 4.49 6.23
C GLY A 513 -5.90 4.12 6.79
N GLY A 514 -4.83 4.56 6.14
CA GLY A 514 -3.45 4.26 6.52
C GLY A 514 -2.91 2.92 6.03
N GLY A 515 -3.64 2.24 5.14
CA GLY A 515 -3.15 1.07 4.45
C GLY A 515 -2.19 1.45 3.34
N VAL A 516 -1.20 0.60 3.06
CA VAL A 516 -0.23 0.86 1.98
C VAL A 516 -0.89 0.77 0.60
N ILE A 517 -0.55 1.72 -0.26
CA ILE A 517 -0.80 1.69 -1.70
C ILE A 517 0.54 1.41 -2.38
N THR A 518 0.59 0.37 -3.20
CA THR A 518 1.81 -0.06 -3.88
C THR A 518 1.59 -0.16 -5.38
N PHE A 519 2.53 0.37 -6.16
CA PHE A 519 2.54 0.27 -7.62
C PHE A 519 3.97 0.52 -8.13
N ASP A 520 4.24 0.17 -9.39
CA ASP A 520 5.57 0.27 -9.96
C ASP A 520 5.55 0.58 -11.46
N PRO A 521 5.83 1.83 -11.86
CA PRO A 521 5.94 2.22 -13.27
C PRO A 521 6.97 1.41 -14.08
N PHE A 522 8.01 0.87 -13.44
CA PHE A 522 9.08 0.12 -14.12
C PHE A 522 8.69 -1.35 -14.35
N ASN A 523 7.71 -1.88 -13.61
CA ASN A 523 7.27 -3.27 -13.74
C ASN A 523 6.28 -3.42 -14.91
N ARG A 524 6.58 -4.35 -15.82
CA ARG A 524 5.74 -4.64 -17.01
C ARG A 524 4.34 -5.14 -16.68
N LEU A 525 4.11 -5.64 -15.48
CA LEU A 525 2.78 -6.08 -15.07
C LEU A 525 1.89 -4.92 -14.61
N ASP A 526 2.48 -3.78 -14.24
CA ASP A 526 1.77 -2.53 -13.89
C ASP A 526 1.67 -1.61 -15.09
N ARG A 527 2.74 -1.55 -15.88
CA ARG A 527 2.89 -0.70 -17.04
C ARG A 527 2.34 -1.36 -18.30
N GLN A 528 1.38 -0.69 -18.94
CA GLN A 528 0.83 -1.14 -20.23
C GLN A 528 1.56 -0.51 -21.43
N MET A 529 2.06 0.72 -21.29
CA MET A 529 2.66 1.50 -22.37
C MET A 529 4.12 1.84 -22.07
N ASN A 530 4.38 2.72 -21.11
CA ASN A 530 5.72 3.25 -20.79
C ASN A 530 5.81 3.67 -19.31
N ALA A 531 7.03 3.81 -18.77
CA ALA A 531 7.23 4.26 -17.39
C ALA A 531 7.44 5.77 -17.30
N HIS A 532 7.04 6.53 -18.34
CA HIS A 532 7.07 7.99 -18.27
C HIS A 532 6.03 8.46 -17.26
N LEU A 533 6.38 9.51 -16.52
CA LEU A 533 5.58 10.01 -15.41
C LEU A 533 5.44 11.52 -15.50
N PHE A 534 4.22 12.00 -15.34
CA PHE A 534 3.91 13.40 -15.19
C PHE A 534 3.45 13.66 -13.76
N LEU A 535 4.21 14.46 -13.01
CA LEU A 535 3.89 14.89 -11.66
C LEU A 535 3.41 16.33 -11.69
N PHE A 536 2.11 16.52 -11.48
CA PHE A 536 1.51 17.84 -11.39
C PHE A 536 1.16 18.19 -9.95
N GLY A 537 1.53 19.39 -9.52
CA GLY A 537 1.14 19.90 -8.23
C GLY A 537 1.37 21.40 -8.13
N PRO A 538 0.32 22.22 -7.93
CA PRO A 538 0.45 23.67 -7.74
C PRO A 538 1.45 24.05 -6.64
N THR A 539 1.88 25.31 -6.62
CA THR A 539 2.79 25.82 -5.57
C THR A 539 2.27 25.48 -4.18
N GLY A 540 3.12 24.90 -3.34
CA GLY A 540 2.74 24.49 -1.99
C GLY A 540 1.87 23.22 -1.93
N SER A 541 1.59 22.51 -3.02
CA SER A 541 0.88 21.20 -2.98
C SER A 541 1.73 20.07 -2.37
N GLY A 542 3.06 20.22 -2.34
CA GLY A 542 4.01 19.19 -1.89
C GLY A 542 4.68 18.40 -3.02
N LYS A 543 4.75 18.98 -4.23
CA LYS A 543 5.39 18.39 -5.42
C LYS A 543 6.80 17.88 -5.15
N SER A 544 7.73 18.76 -4.76
CA SER A 544 9.15 18.41 -4.59
C SER A 544 9.36 17.40 -3.45
N ALA A 545 8.62 17.53 -2.33
CA ALA A 545 8.66 16.55 -1.25
C ALA A 545 8.16 15.16 -1.66
N THR A 546 7.08 15.11 -2.45
CA THR A 546 6.54 13.84 -2.97
C THR A 546 7.50 13.21 -3.97
N LEU A 547 8.08 14.02 -4.88
CA LEU A 547 9.06 13.55 -5.86
C LEU A 547 10.33 13.06 -5.18
N ASN A 548 10.88 13.80 -4.20
CA ASN A 548 12.06 13.40 -3.43
C ASN A 548 11.83 12.07 -2.71
N ASN A 549 10.67 11.89 -2.07
CA ASN A 549 10.29 10.61 -1.46
C ASN A 549 10.28 9.47 -2.51
N ILE A 550 9.65 9.67 -3.67
CA ILE A 550 9.60 8.64 -4.73
C ILE A 550 11.01 8.31 -5.26
N LEU A 551 11.85 9.32 -5.49
CA LEU A 551 13.21 9.11 -6.00
C LEU A 551 14.09 8.32 -5.03
N ASN A 552 13.95 8.52 -3.71
CA ASN A 552 14.62 7.67 -2.72
C ASN A 552 14.18 6.20 -2.83
N GLN A 553 12.89 5.93 -3.03
CA GLN A 553 12.39 4.56 -3.20
C GLN A 553 12.94 3.92 -4.48
N VAL A 554 12.89 4.66 -5.59
CA VAL A 554 13.44 4.21 -6.87
C VAL A 554 14.94 3.94 -6.79
N ALA A 555 15.70 4.80 -6.13
CA ALA A 555 17.13 4.61 -5.89
C ALA A 555 17.40 3.32 -5.10
N ALA A 556 16.62 3.07 -4.04
CA ALA A 556 16.77 1.90 -3.18
C ALA A 556 16.36 0.58 -3.85
N ILE A 557 15.31 0.60 -4.67
CA ILE A 557 14.76 -0.62 -5.27
C ILE A 557 15.48 -0.97 -6.57
N TYR A 558 15.74 0.03 -7.42
CA TYR A 558 16.25 -0.18 -8.77
C TYR A 558 17.71 0.19 -8.96
N ARG A 559 18.26 1.09 -8.14
CA ARG A 559 19.55 1.77 -8.37
C ARG A 559 19.74 2.16 -9.85
N PRO A 560 18.81 2.93 -10.44
CA PRO A 560 18.91 3.32 -11.84
C PRO A 560 20.06 4.33 -12.03
N ARG A 561 20.34 4.71 -13.28
CA ARG A 561 21.08 5.96 -13.52
C ARG A 561 20.09 7.10 -13.50
N MET A 562 20.24 8.03 -12.56
CA MET A 562 19.31 9.16 -12.41
C MET A 562 19.97 10.44 -12.89
N PHE A 563 19.26 11.17 -13.74
CA PHE A 563 19.60 12.53 -14.14
C PHE A 563 18.47 13.42 -13.65
N ILE A 564 18.77 14.38 -12.78
CA ILE A 564 17.79 15.25 -12.15
C ILE A 564 18.13 16.68 -12.55
N VAL A 565 17.30 17.26 -13.42
CA VAL A 565 17.37 18.65 -13.83
C VAL A 565 16.38 19.44 -12.99
N GLU A 566 16.87 20.46 -12.29
CA GLU A 566 16.04 21.21 -11.36
C GLU A 566 16.37 22.70 -11.30
N ALA A 567 15.42 23.48 -10.80
CA ALA A 567 15.61 24.88 -10.44
C ALA A 567 15.26 25.07 -8.96
N GLY A 568 16.27 25.35 -8.11
CA GLY A 568 16.03 25.70 -6.70
C GLY A 568 16.75 24.86 -5.64
N ASN A 569 17.54 23.85 -6.04
CA ASN A 569 18.33 22.97 -5.18
C ASN A 569 17.49 22.13 -4.18
N SER A 570 16.36 21.60 -4.65
CA SER A 570 15.46 20.66 -3.94
C SER A 570 16.01 19.24 -3.84
N PHE A 571 16.95 18.86 -4.70
CA PHE A 571 17.51 17.51 -4.76
C PHE A 571 19.02 17.47 -4.43
N GLY A 572 19.64 18.61 -4.10
CA GLY A 572 21.03 18.67 -3.67
C GLY A 572 21.30 17.82 -2.43
N LEU A 573 20.45 17.91 -1.40
CA LEU A 573 20.58 17.09 -0.18
C LEU A 573 20.31 15.60 -0.42
N LEU A 574 19.44 15.26 -1.37
CA LEU A 574 19.25 13.88 -1.82
C LEU A 574 20.55 13.32 -2.41
N ALA A 575 21.23 14.11 -3.24
CA ALA A 575 22.53 13.75 -3.81
C ALA A 575 23.61 13.57 -2.73
N ASP A 576 23.73 14.52 -1.80
CA ASP A 576 24.70 14.43 -0.70
C ASP A 576 24.43 13.20 0.19
N PHE A 577 23.15 12.91 0.44
CA PHE A 577 22.72 11.73 1.18
C PHE A 577 23.05 10.42 0.46
N ALA A 578 22.79 10.34 -0.84
CA ALA A 578 23.14 9.19 -1.68
C ALA A 578 24.66 8.96 -1.74
N ALA A 579 25.46 10.03 -1.85
CA ALA A 579 26.91 9.95 -1.82
C ALA A 579 27.43 9.42 -0.47
N ARG A 580 26.84 9.87 0.64
CA ARG A 580 27.18 9.37 1.99
C ARG A 580 26.92 7.87 2.14
N LEU A 581 25.91 7.34 1.44
CA LEU A 581 25.54 5.93 1.39
C LEU A 581 26.23 5.16 0.24
N GLY A 582 27.26 5.73 -0.37
CA GLY A 582 28.15 5.02 -1.30
C GLY A 582 27.69 4.97 -2.76
N LEU A 583 26.65 5.72 -3.14
CA LEU A 583 26.33 5.93 -4.56
C LEU A 583 27.29 6.97 -5.16
N THR A 584 27.63 6.82 -6.44
CA THR A 584 28.43 7.84 -7.13
C THR A 584 27.53 9.00 -7.55
N VAL A 585 27.97 10.23 -7.27
CA VAL A 585 27.16 11.43 -7.48
C VAL A 585 27.96 12.50 -8.22
N ASN A 586 27.30 13.16 -9.16
CA ASN A 586 27.81 14.33 -9.86
C ASN A 586 26.82 15.47 -9.70
N ARG A 587 27.23 16.54 -9.03
CA ARG A 587 26.39 17.72 -8.82
C ARG A 587 26.97 18.88 -9.60
N VAL A 588 26.20 19.37 -10.57
CA VAL A 588 26.61 20.43 -11.49
C VAL A 588 25.70 21.63 -11.30
N LYS A 589 26.29 22.81 -11.13
CA LYS A 589 25.56 24.07 -11.09
C LYS A 589 25.85 24.86 -12.36
N LEU A 590 24.82 25.14 -13.15
CA LEU A 590 24.94 25.90 -14.39
C LEU A 590 24.91 27.40 -14.06
N ALA A 591 26.10 27.95 -13.84
CA ALA A 591 26.32 29.37 -13.61
C ALA A 591 27.62 29.83 -14.27
N PRO A 592 27.73 31.12 -14.64
CA PRO A 592 28.98 31.70 -15.13
C PRO A 592 30.14 31.45 -14.16
N GLY A 593 31.29 31.01 -14.66
CA GLY A 593 32.47 30.70 -13.83
C GLY A 593 32.39 29.39 -13.04
N SER A 594 31.41 28.52 -13.30
CA SER A 594 31.28 27.20 -12.65
C SER A 594 32.40 26.20 -13.01
N GLY A 595 33.20 26.50 -14.04
CA GLY A 595 34.27 25.62 -14.54
C GLY A 595 33.78 24.47 -15.43
N VAL A 596 32.47 24.33 -15.61
CA VAL A 596 31.79 23.31 -16.44
C VAL A 596 32.03 23.60 -17.92
N SER A 597 32.26 22.55 -18.72
CA SER A 597 32.40 22.65 -20.18
C SER A 597 31.60 21.55 -20.86
N LEU A 598 30.68 21.94 -21.75
CA LEU A 598 29.67 21.08 -22.39
C LEU A 598 30.04 20.56 -23.79
N ALA A 599 31.10 21.10 -24.40
CA ALA A 599 31.58 20.77 -25.73
C ALA A 599 30.45 20.37 -26.72
N PRO A 600 29.52 21.28 -27.07
CA PRO A 600 28.26 20.93 -27.73
C PRO A 600 28.41 20.25 -29.09
N PHE A 601 29.55 20.47 -29.76
CA PHE A 601 29.86 19.91 -31.07
C PHE A 601 30.80 18.69 -31.02
N ALA A 602 31.14 18.16 -29.85
CA ALA A 602 32.07 17.02 -29.73
C ALA A 602 31.63 15.80 -30.56
N ASP A 603 30.32 15.51 -30.59
CA ASP A 603 29.75 14.40 -31.37
C ASP A 603 29.85 14.59 -32.90
N ALA A 604 30.19 15.78 -33.40
CA ALA A 604 30.39 16.03 -34.83
C ALA A 604 31.52 15.18 -35.43
N ARG A 605 32.49 14.75 -34.61
CA ARG A 605 33.56 13.82 -35.01
C ARG A 605 33.00 12.47 -35.51
N ARG A 606 31.92 11.99 -34.91
CA ARG A 606 31.25 10.71 -35.26
C ARG A 606 30.68 10.71 -36.68
N LEU A 607 30.32 11.89 -37.21
CA LEU A 607 29.84 12.05 -38.59
C LEU A 607 30.89 11.63 -39.64
N ILE A 608 32.17 11.67 -39.28
CA ILE A 608 33.29 11.34 -40.16
C ILE A 608 33.86 9.94 -39.83
N GLU A 609 33.98 9.61 -38.55
CA GLU A 609 34.62 8.36 -38.10
C GLU A 609 33.73 7.11 -38.19
N THR A 610 32.42 7.29 -38.05
CA THR A 610 31.42 6.20 -38.08
C THR A 610 30.27 6.54 -39.04
N PRO A 611 30.52 6.68 -40.36
CA PRO A 611 29.49 7.10 -41.32
C PRO A 611 28.34 6.10 -41.48
N SER A 612 28.57 4.82 -41.16
CA SER A 612 27.60 3.72 -41.29
C SER A 612 26.58 3.65 -40.14
N ASP A 613 26.85 4.32 -39.02
CA ASP A 613 26.01 4.29 -37.80
C ASP A 613 25.18 5.58 -37.63
N VAL A 614 25.22 6.48 -38.63
CA VAL A 614 24.57 7.79 -38.59
C VAL A 614 23.66 7.97 -39.81
N GLN A 615 22.36 8.12 -39.58
CA GLN A 615 21.44 8.56 -40.65
C GLN A 615 21.56 10.08 -40.83
N THR A 616 21.90 10.52 -42.04
CA THR A 616 21.66 11.91 -42.47
C THR A 616 20.21 12.03 -42.95
N LEU A 617 19.29 12.36 -42.04
CA LEU A 617 17.91 12.65 -42.41
C LEU A 617 17.79 14.05 -43.05
N ASP A 618 16.90 14.17 -44.04
CA ASP A 618 16.57 15.44 -44.70
C ASP A 618 15.69 16.29 -43.76
N ALA A 619 15.94 17.59 -43.71
CA ALA A 619 15.32 18.50 -42.73
C ALA A 619 13.78 18.59 -42.85
N ASP A 620 13.23 18.16 -43.98
CA ASP A 620 11.80 18.15 -44.26
C ASP A 620 11.04 17.04 -43.47
N ALA A 621 11.73 16.02 -42.94
CA ALA A 621 11.10 14.98 -42.12
C ALA A 621 10.77 15.41 -40.68
N LEU A 622 11.27 16.57 -40.22
CA LEU A 622 10.95 17.14 -38.91
C LEU A 622 9.73 18.07 -38.94
N ASP A 623 9.40 18.63 -40.12
CA ASP A 623 8.30 19.58 -40.33
C ASP A 623 7.05 18.91 -40.96
N GLU A 624 7.15 17.68 -41.50
CA GLU A 624 6.00 16.91 -41.99
C GLU A 624 5.29 16.16 -40.85
N GLU A 625 4.07 16.60 -40.50
CA GLU A 625 3.08 15.76 -39.82
C GLU A 625 2.78 14.55 -40.71
N GLN A 626 3.54 13.46 -40.56
CA GLN A 626 3.13 12.18 -41.13
C GLN A 626 1.85 11.74 -40.40
N PRO A 627 0.77 11.39 -41.14
CA PRO A 627 -0.41 10.82 -40.51
C PRO A 627 -0.01 9.49 -39.86
N ASP A 628 -0.36 9.34 -38.57
CA ASP A 628 -0.18 8.11 -37.80
C ASP A 628 -0.87 6.93 -38.53
N ASP A 629 -0.11 6.12 -39.27
CA ASP A 629 -0.50 4.77 -39.63
C ASP A 629 0.14 3.80 -38.62
N PRO A 630 -0.63 3.20 -37.70
CA PRO A 630 -0.11 2.31 -36.65
C PRO A 630 0.50 1.01 -37.19
N ALA A 631 0.47 0.76 -38.50
CA ALA A 631 0.98 -0.45 -39.14
C ALA A 631 2.43 -0.36 -39.66
N ASN A 632 3.10 0.80 -39.61
CA ASN A 632 4.41 0.98 -40.27
C ASN A 632 5.49 1.58 -39.34
N THR A 633 5.73 0.93 -38.19
CA THR A 633 6.71 1.34 -37.17
C THR A 633 8.13 0.75 -37.37
N ASP A 634 8.41 0.21 -38.56
CA ASP A 634 9.65 -0.52 -38.90
C ASP A 634 10.67 0.31 -39.71
N THR A 635 10.52 1.63 -39.80
CA THR A 635 11.58 2.49 -40.35
C THR A 635 12.65 2.74 -39.30
N ASP A 636 13.84 2.16 -39.51
CA ASP A 636 15.08 2.29 -38.74
C ASP A 636 15.26 3.67 -38.07
N GLU A 637 14.96 3.75 -36.77
CA GLU A 637 15.15 4.92 -35.91
C GLU A 637 16.63 5.05 -35.49
N GLN A 638 17.54 5.20 -36.45
CA GLN A 638 18.95 5.51 -36.15
C GLN A 638 19.12 7.00 -35.78
N ARG A 639 20.09 7.31 -34.91
CA ARG A 639 20.35 8.67 -34.39
C ARG A 639 20.75 9.65 -35.50
N ASP A 640 20.03 10.76 -35.61
CA ASP A 640 20.34 11.88 -36.53
C ASP A 640 21.29 12.88 -35.85
N VAL A 641 22.56 12.48 -35.69
CA VAL A 641 23.60 13.30 -35.06
C VAL A 641 23.75 14.65 -35.76
N LEU A 642 23.64 14.69 -37.10
CA LEU A 642 23.74 15.94 -37.85
C LEU A 642 22.56 16.87 -37.58
N GLY A 643 21.33 16.34 -37.49
CA GLY A 643 20.14 17.10 -37.08
C GLY A 643 20.24 17.65 -35.66
N GLU A 644 20.78 16.90 -34.70
CA GLU A 644 21.00 17.37 -33.33
C GLU A 644 22.01 18.53 -33.25
N LEU A 645 23.11 18.41 -34.00
CA LEU A 645 24.13 19.45 -34.10
C LEU A 645 23.60 20.69 -34.84
N GLU A 646 22.73 20.50 -35.84
CA GLU A 646 22.03 21.58 -36.52
C GLU A 646 21.11 22.35 -35.56
N ILE A 647 20.32 21.66 -34.71
CA ILE A 647 19.48 22.31 -33.69
C ILE A 647 20.35 23.11 -32.72
N THR A 648 21.47 22.56 -32.29
CA THR A 648 22.43 23.23 -31.41
C THR A 648 23.01 24.49 -32.06
N ALA A 649 23.43 24.40 -33.33
CA ALA A 649 23.92 25.55 -34.09
C ALA A 649 22.84 26.61 -34.30
N ARG A 650 21.59 26.20 -34.61
CA ARG A 650 20.45 27.12 -34.74
C ARG A 650 20.18 27.86 -33.45
N LEU A 651 20.16 27.19 -32.31
CA LEU A 651 20.00 27.82 -31.00
C LEU A 651 21.09 28.86 -30.70
N MET A 652 22.34 28.57 -31.07
CA MET A 652 23.45 29.52 -30.92
C MET A 652 23.35 30.71 -31.90
N ILE A 653 22.85 30.49 -33.11
CA ILE A 653 22.69 31.54 -34.13
C ILE A 653 21.50 32.45 -33.82
N THR A 654 20.37 31.90 -33.37
CA THR A 654 19.13 32.65 -33.17
C THR A 654 18.93 33.13 -31.74
N GLY A 655 19.77 32.70 -30.80
CA GLY A 655 19.57 32.93 -29.37
C GLY A 655 18.30 32.26 -28.81
N GLY A 656 17.69 31.35 -29.57
CA GLY A 656 16.40 30.75 -29.23
C GLY A 656 15.22 31.72 -29.35
N GLU A 657 15.35 32.83 -30.09
CA GLU A 657 14.27 33.78 -30.33
C GLU A 657 13.36 33.35 -31.50
N ASP A 658 12.05 33.23 -31.25
CA ASP A 658 11.05 32.79 -32.23
C ASP A 658 11.09 33.57 -33.55
N LYS A 659 11.36 34.88 -33.48
CA LYS A 659 11.40 35.76 -34.66
C LYS A 659 12.61 35.49 -35.54
N GLU A 660 13.77 35.22 -34.95
CA GLU A 660 14.98 34.88 -35.67
C GLU A 660 14.90 33.47 -36.23
N GLU A 661 14.27 32.55 -35.50
CA GLU A 661 14.03 31.20 -35.97
C GLU A 661 13.06 31.15 -37.17
N ALA A 662 11.98 31.94 -37.13
CA ALA A 662 11.05 32.05 -38.26
C ALA A 662 11.68 32.66 -39.53
N ARG A 663 12.79 33.39 -39.39
CA ARG A 663 13.58 33.94 -40.52
C ARG A 663 14.51 32.91 -41.14
N MET A 664 14.72 31.75 -40.50
CA MET A 664 15.64 30.71 -40.97
C MET A 664 15.05 29.96 -42.17
N THR A 665 15.66 30.11 -43.35
CA THR A 665 15.19 29.42 -44.57
C THR A 665 15.74 27.99 -44.65
N ARG A 666 15.12 27.13 -45.48
CA ARG A 666 15.66 25.78 -45.76
C ARG A 666 17.09 25.83 -46.33
N ALA A 667 17.38 26.84 -47.15
CA ALA A 667 18.72 27.04 -47.69
C ALA A 667 19.74 27.38 -46.60
N ASP A 668 19.35 28.17 -45.61
CA ASP A 668 20.18 28.49 -44.44
C ASP A 668 20.48 27.24 -43.61
N ARG A 669 19.47 26.40 -43.33
CA ARG A 669 19.63 25.12 -42.63
C ARG A 669 20.63 24.20 -43.35
N SER A 670 20.51 24.08 -44.68
CA SER A 670 21.43 23.29 -45.51
C SER A 670 22.87 23.80 -45.42
N LEU A 671 23.08 25.12 -45.42
CA LEU A 671 24.41 25.72 -45.28
C LEU A 671 25.01 25.47 -43.90
N ILE A 672 24.21 25.56 -42.83
CA ILE A 672 24.66 25.25 -41.45
C ILE A 672 25.16 23.80 -41.37
N ARG A 673 24.40 22.83 -41.89
CA ARG A 673 24.81 21.41 -41.94
C ARG A 673 26.13 21.21 -42.68
N GLN A 674 26.33 21.89 -43.81
CA GLN A 674 27.58 21.85 -44.55
C GLN A 674 28.76 22.40 -43.74
N CYS A 675 28.56 23.52 -43.04
CA CYS A 675 29.60 24.10 -42.18
C CYS A 675 29.97 23.20 -41.00
N ILE A 676 28.99 22.52 -40.39
CA ILE A 676 29.24 21.53 -39.33
C ILE A 676 30.10 20.37 -39.87
N LEU A 677 29.79 19.86 -41.06
CA LEU A 677 30.57 18.79 -41.70
C LEU A 677 31.98 19.24 -42.08
N ASP A 678 32.15 20.47 -42.56
CA ASP A 678 33.46 21.03 -42.91
C ASP A 678 34.32 21.22 -41.65
N ALA A 679 33.75 21.75 -40.57
CA ALA A 679 34.40 21.84 -39.26
C ALA A 679 34.79 20.46 -38.73
N ALA A 680 33.91 19.46 -38.84
CA ALA A 680 34.18 18.08 -38.43
C ALA A 680 35.35 17.48 -39.20
N ARG A 681 35.39 17.61 -40.53
CA ARG A 681 36.50 17.11 -41.36
C ARG A 681 37.83 17.73 -40.97
N GLN A 682 37.86 19.05 -40.77
CA GLN A 682 39.08 19.77 -40.38
C GLN A 682 39.59 19.31 -39.00
N CYS A 683 38.71 19.16 -38.02
CA CYS A 683 39.11 18.76 -36.66
C CYS A 683 39.52 17.29 -36.58
N VAL A 684 38.83 16.39 -37.28
CA VAL A 684 39.21 14.96 -37.38
C VAL A 684 40.60 14.83 -38.02
N ALA A 685 40.88 15.58 -39.08
CA ALA A 685 42.20 15.59 -39.71
C ALA A 685 43.31 16.12 -38.79
N ALA A 686 42.96 16.99 -37.84
CA ALA A 686 43.86 17.53 -36.82
C ALA A 686 43.86 16.72 -35.50
N ASP A 687 43.19 15.57 -35.47
CA ASP A 687 42.99 14.71 -34.30
C ASP A 687 42.56 15.44 -33.01
N ARG A 688 41.54 16.29 -33.13
CA ARG A 688 40.94 17.01 -32.00
C ARG A 688 39.42 17.02 -32.08
N ASP A 689 38.78 17.31 -30.95
CA ASP A 689 37.32 17.52 -30.91
C ASP A 689 36.92 18.79 -31.64
N VAL A 690 35.70 18.78 -32.17
CA VAL A 690 35.06 19.96 -32.80
C VAL A 690 34.51 20.85 -31.70
N LEU A 691 34.90 22.12 -31.73
CA LEU A 691 34.47 23.15 -30.79
C LEU A 691 33.54 24.15 -31.48
N THR A 692 32.83 24.94 -30.69
CA THR A 692 31.90 25.97 -31.20
C THR A 692 32.60 26.96 -32.12
N ARG A 693 33.84 27.36 -31.80
CA ARG A 693 34.64 28.24 -32.66
C ARG A 693 34.93 27.66 -34.03
N ASP A 694 35.01 26.33 -34.16
CA ASP A 694 35.32 25.69 -35.44
C ASP A 694 34.11 25.77 -36.39
N VAL A 695 32.89 25.61 -35.85
CA VAL A 695 31.65 25.78 -36.61
C VAL A 695 31.47 27.25 -37.00
N ARG A 696 31.76 28.18 -36.08
CA ARG A 696 31.80 29.63 -36.37
C ARG A 696 32.79 29.96 -37.48
N ASP A 697 34.00 29.41 -37.42
CA ASP A 697 35.06 29.69 -38.40
C ASP A 697 34.69 29.12 -39.77
N ALA A 698 34.07 27.94 -39.83
CA ALA A 698 33.52 27.38 -41.06
C ALA A 698 32.41 28.26 -41.67
N LEU A 699 31.53 28.85 -40.85
CA LEU A 699 30.53 29.82 -41.31
C LEU A 699 31.20 31.10 -41.89
N ARG A 700 32.24 31.63 -41.21
CA ARG A 700 33.00 32.80 -41.70
C ARG A 700 33.72 32.51 -43.01
N GLU A 701 34.42 31.38 -43.10
CA GLU A 701 35.15 30.97 -44.30
C GLU A 701 34.20 30.86 -45.50
N ARG A 702 33.05 30.21 -45.30
CA ARG A 702 32.02 30.07 -46.34
C ARG A 702 31.33 31.38 -46.69
N GLY A 703 31.21 32.32 -45.75
CA GLY A 703 30.74 33.70 -46.01
C GLY A 703 31.70 34.51 -46.90
N HIS A 704 32.97 34.14 -46.96
CA HIS A 704 33.97 34.74 -47.84
C HIS A 704 34.08 34.05 -49.21
N ASP A 705 33.34 32.96 -49.45
CA ASP A 705 33.33 32.27 -50.75
C ASP A 705 32.67 33.13 -51.83
N THR A 706 33.49 33.61 -52.77
CA THR A 706 33.06 34.46 -53.89
C THR A 706 32.17 33.74 -54.91
N THR A 707 32.01 32.41 -54.81
CA THR A 707 31.13 31.61 -55.68
C THR A 707 29.67 31.64 -55.21
N LEU A 708 29.40 32.04 -53.97
CA LEU A 708 28.05 32.20 -53.43
C LEU A 708 27.49 33.61 -53.72
N PRO A 709 26.16 33.76 -53.93
CA PRO A 709 25.51 35.06 -54.05
C PRO A 709 25.77 35.96 -52.83
N ASP A 710 25.92 37.27 -53.05
CA ASP A 710 26.22 38.24 -51.99
C ASP A 710 25.23 38.20 -50.82
N THR A 711 23.94 37.96 -51.09
CA THR A 711 22.92 37.83 -50.05
C THR A 711 23.17 36.65 -49.12
N ARG A 712 23.65 35.51 -49.63
CA ARG A 712 23.99 34.33 -48.80
C ARG A 712 25.29 34.53 -48.04
N ARG A 713 26.26 35.21 -48.65
CA ARG A 713 27.53 35.56 -48.01
C ARG A 713 27.32 36.43 -46.78
N THR A 714 26.55 37.52 -46.93
CA THR A 714 26.20 38.39 -45.80
C THR A 714 25.45 37.62 -44.71
N ARG A 715 24.51 36.75 -45.09
CA ARG A 715 23.75 35.95 -44.13
C ARG A 715 24.63 34.98 -43.32
N LEU A 716 25.61 34.33 -43.94
CA LEU A 716 26.57 33.45 -43.25
C LEU A 716 27.47 34.21 -42.27
N LEU A 717 27.88 35.42 -42.62
CA LEU A 717 28.65 36.29 -41.73
C LEU A 717 27.81 36.74 -40.53
N GLU A 718 26.54 37.11 -40.73
CA GLU A 718 25.61 37.40 -39.63
C GLU A 718 25.44 36.21 -38.67
N MET A 719 25.30 35.00 -39.20
CA MET A 719 25.20 33.77 -38.40
C MET A 719 26.48 33.51 -37.60
N ALA A 720 27.64 33.72 -38.22
CA ALA A 720 28.92 33.56 -37.55
C ALA A 720 29.10 34.56 -36.41
N ASP A 721 28.72 35.82 -36.61
CA ASP A 721 28.81 36.86 -35.58
C ASP A 721 27.85 36.59 -34.41
N ALA A 722 26.66 36.04 -34.68
CA ALA A 722 25.75 35.60 -33.63
C ALA A 722 26.32 34.43 -32.82
N MET A 723 26.87 33.41 -33.50
CA MET A 723 27.51 32.27 -32.84
C MET A 723 28.79 32.66 -32.07
N ASP A 724 29.46 33.74 -32.45
CA ASP A 724 30.69 34.23 -31.82
C ASP A 724 30.52 34.53 -30.33
N ILE A 725 29.31 34.91 -29.89
CA ILE A 725 28.94 35.13 -28.48
C ILE A 725 29.29 33.91 -27.62
N PHE A 726 29.06 32.70 -28.15
CA PHE A 726 29.31 31.43 -27.45
C PHE A 726 30.78 31.01 -27.43
N THR A 727 31.68 31.80 -28.01
CA THR A 727 33.13 31.58 -27.99
C THR A 727 33.87 32.58 -27.10
N GLN A 728 33.16 33.54 -26.51
CA GLN A 728 33.73 34.64 -25.75
C GLN A 728 33.22 34.65 -24.30
N GLY A 729 34.02 35.21 -23.39
CA GLY A 729 33.64 35.39 -21.99
C GLY A 729 33.21 34.08 -21.30
N SER A 730 32.19 34.18 -20.45
CA SER A 730 31.65 33.03 -19.70
C SER A 730 30.98 31.98 -20.58
N ASP A 731 30.40 32.37 -21.71
CA ASP A 731 29.78 31.43 -22.65
C ASP A 731 30.85 30.61 -23.38
N GLY A 732 31.96 31.25 -23.77
CA GLY A 732 33.15 30.55 -24.29
C GLY A 732 33.76 29.55 -23.31
N GLU A 733 33.84 29.89 -22.02
CA GLU A 733 34.31 28.96 -20.99
C GLU A 733 33.47 27.68 -20.92
N MET A 734 32.17 27.80 -21.19
CA MET A 734 31.21 26.71 -21.07
C MET A 734 31.01 25.92 -22.37
N PHE A 735 31.01 26.60 -23.53
CA PHE A 735 30.64 26.00 -24.81
C PHE A 735 31.80 25.89 -25.81
N ASP A 736 32.96 26.52 -25.58
CA ASP A 736 34.12 26.51 -26.49
C ASP A 736 35.39 25.90 -25.88
N ARG A 737 35.21 24.85 -25.07
CA ARG A 737 36.32 24.08 -24.49
C ARG A 737 36.13 22.57 -24.70
N PRO A 738 37.23 21.81 -24.81
CA PRO A 738 37.16 20.35 -24.79
C PRO A 738 36.72 19.81 -23.42
N GLY A 739 36.01 18.68 -23.41
CA GLY A 739 35.64 17.94 -22.20
C GLY A 739 34.23 17.35 -22.24
N THR A 740 33.93 16.50 -21.25
CA THR A 740 32.58 15.96 -21.00
C THR A 740 32.16 16.32 -19.57
N PRO A 741 31.13 17.16 -19.37
CA PRO A 741 30.74 17.60 -18.03
C PRO A 741 29.81 16.61 -17.32
N TRP A 742 29.44 15.54 -18.02
CA TRP A 742 28.47 14.54 -17.58
C TRP A 742 29.19 13.20 -17.32
N PRO A 743 29.99 13.08 -16.26
CA PRO A 743 30.57 11.80 -15.87
C PRO A 743 29.46 10.78 -15.61
N GLU A 744 29.72 9.54 -16.00
CA GLU A 744 28.78 8.44 -15.76
C GLU A 744 28.80 8.03 -14.29
N VAL A 745 27.78 8.46 -13.56
CA VAL A 745 27.59 8.18 -12.13
C VAL A 745 26.18 7.63 -11.88
N ASP A 746 25.91 7.20 -10.65
CA ASP A 746 24.59 6.71 -10.25
C ASP A 746 23.54 7.84 -10.24
N ILE A 747 23.91 9.03 -9.75
CA ILE A 747 23.02 10.21 -9.70
C ILE A 747 23.74 11.47 -10.20
N THR A 748 23.21 12.08 -11.25
CA THR A 748 23.61 13.41 -11.71
C THR A 748 22.53 14.42 -11.36
N VAL A 749 22.85 15.46 -10.59
CA VAL A 749 21.96 16.59 -10.29
C VAL A 749 22.45 17.84 -10.99
N VAL A 750 21.59 18.45 -11.79
CA VAL A 750 21.86 19.66 -12.58
C VAL A 750 20.99 20.79 -12.04
N ASP A 751 21.60 21.70 -11.29
CA ASP A 751 20.97 22.94 -10.84
C ASP A 751 21.08 23.99 -11.95
N LEU A 752 19.94 24.33 -12.56
CA LEU A 752 19.83 25.31 -13.63
C LEU A 752 20.17 26.75 -13.15
N ALA A 753 20.16 27.01 -11.85
CA ALA A 753 20.62 28.24 -11.19
C ALA A 753 20.35 29.54 -11.97
N THR A 754 21.40 30.15 -12.55
CA THR A 754 21.29 31.44 -13.25
C THR A 754 20.64 31.29 -14.61
N TYR A 755 20.78 30.13 -15.26
CA TYR A 755 20.28 29.88 -16.62
C TYR A 755 18.78 29.59 -16.68
N ALA A 756 18.14 29.35 -15.53
CA ALA A 756 16.68 29.32 -15.44
C ALA A 756 16.04 30.72 -15.56
N ARG A 757 16.83 31.81 -15.54
CA ARG A 757 16.32 33.19 -15.63
C ARG A 757 16.13 33.62 -17.08
N GLU A 758 15.19 34.56 -17.29
CA GLU A 758 14.99 35.19 -18.59
C GLU A 758 16.30 35.81 -19.13
N GLY A 759 16.57 35.58 -20.42
CA GLY A 759 17.77 36.04 -21.12
C GLY A 759 18.87 34.98 -21.31
N TYR A 760 18.77 33.83 -20.63
CA TYR A 760 19.71 32.70 -20.79
C TYR A 760 19.10 31.49 -21.52
N ASN A 761 18.01 31.70 -22.26
CA ASN A 761 17.24 30.63 -22.89
C ASN A 761 18.09 29.77 -23.83
N ALA A 762 18.98 30.39 -24.63
CA ALA A 762 19.87 29.65 -25.52
C ALA A 762 20.87 28.78 -24.76
N GLN A 763 21.54 29.34 -23.76
CA GLN A 763 22.52 28.63 -22.92
C GLN A 763 21.88 27.45 -22.20
N LEU A 764 20.69 27.65 -21.64
CA LEU A 764 19.91 26.59 -21.01
C LEU A 764 19.57 25.48 -22.00
N SER A 765 19.07 25.84 -23.18
CA SER A 765 18.69 24.87 -24.21
C SER A 765 19.87 24.03 -24.68
N ILE A 766 21.02 24.64 -24.91
CA ILE A 766 22.24 23.94 -25.33
C ILE A 766 22.72 22.99 -24.22
N ALA A 767 22.70 23.44 -22.95
CA ALA A 767 23.07 22.60 -21.82
C ALA A 767 22.13 21.39 -21.65
N TYR A 768 20.83 21.62 -21.81
CA TYR A 768 19.84 20.56 -21.73
C TYR A 768 19.97 19.56 -22.89
N ILE A 769 20.17 20.02 -24.14
CA ILE A 769 20.44 19.13 -25.29
C ILE A 769 21.69 18.28 -25.04
N SER A 770 22.78 18.88 -24.57
CA SER A 770 24.02 18.16 -24.24
C SER A 770 23.77 17.05 -23.19
N LEU A 771 22.96 17.32 -22.17
CA LEU A 771 22.57 16.34 -21.17
C LEU A 771 21.73 15.21 -21.79
N ILE A 772 20.68 15.55 -22.55
CA ILE A 772 19.79 14.58 -23.18
C ILE A 772 20.55 13.69 -24.17
N ASN A 773 21.49 14.25 -24.95
CA ASN A 773 22.37 13.50 -25.84
C ASN A 773 23.24 12.51 -25.06
N THR A 774 23.79 12.92 -23.91
CA THR A 774 24.56 12.03 -23.04
C THR A 774 23.68 10.88 -22.53
N VAL A 775 22.47 11.19 -22.06
CA VAL A 775 21.50 10.18 -21.63
C VAL A 775 21.16 9.22 -22.77
N ASN A 776 20.95 9.75 -23.98
CA ASN A 776 20.64 8.95 -25.16
C ASN A 776 21.79 8.02 -25.54
N ASN A 777 23.03 8.53 -25.55
CA ASN A 777 24.24 7.73 -25.80
C ASN A 777 24.38 6.57 -24.81
N ILE A 778 24.13 6.84 -23.52
CA ILE A 778 24.17 5.80 -22.49
C ILE A 778 23.04 4.79 -22.70
N ALA A 779 21.84 5.26 -23.04
CA ALA A 779 20.67 4.41 -23.27
C ALA A 779 20.88 3.45 -24.45
N GLU A 780 21.39 3.94 -25.58
CA GLU A 780 21.69 3.13 -26.77
C GLU A 780 22.78 2.09 -26.49
N ARG A 781 23.87 2.51 -25.84
CA ARG A 781 24.99 1.61 -25.50
C ARG A 781 24.56 0.51 -24.53
N ASP A 782 23.73 0.85 -23.55
CA ASP A 782 23.41 -0.04 -22.42
C ASP A 782 22.02 -0.69 -22.52
N GLN A 783 21.35 -0.60 -23.67
CA GLN A 783 19.99 -1.10 -23.90
C GLN A 783 19.81 -2.59 -23.52
N PHE A 784 20.89 -3.38 -23.56
CA PHE A 784 20.88 -4.81 -23.22
C PHE A 784 21.30 -5.13 -21.77
N LEU A 785 21.71 -4.13 -20.97
CA LEU A 785 22.20 -4.33 -19.59
C LEU A 785 21.07 -4.36 -18.56
N GLY A 786 19.85 -3.98 -18.95
CA GLY A 786 18.67 -3.99 -18.07
C GLY A 786 18.77 -3.02 -16.88
N ARG A 787 19.66 -2.01 -16.93
CA ARG A 787 19.73 -0.92 -15.94
C ARG A 787 18.87 0.24 -16.41
N PRO A 788 17.76 0.56 -15.71
CA PRO A 788 16.93 1.69 -16.12
C PRO A 788 17.70 3.00 -16.02
N ILE A 789 17.39 3.91 -16.95
CA ILE A 789 17.80 5.31 -16.86
C ILE A 789 16.56 6.14 -16.56
N LEU A 790 16.66 7.03 -15.59
CA LEU A 790 15.58 7.91 -15.19
C LEU A 790 16.04 9.36 -15.36
N ASN A 791 15.44 10.06 -16.31
CA ASN A 791 15.65 11.49 -16.52
C ASN A 791 14.47 12.27 -15.94
N VAL A 792 14.72 13.02 -14.87
CA VAL A 792 13.74 13.80 -14.12
C VAL A 792 13.96 15.28 -14.43
N THR A 793 12.92 15.95 -14.90
CA THR A 793 12.94 17.40 -15.13
C THR A 793 11.92 18.06 -14.22
N ASP A 794 12.42 18.72 -13.17
CA ASP A 794 11.63 19.58 -12.30
C ASP A 794 11.52 20.99 -12.89
N GLU A 795 10.37 21.62 -12.71
CA GLU A 795 9.98 22.82 -13.47
C GLU A 795 10.08 22.62 -14.98
N GLY A 796 9.51 21.50 -15.44
CA GLY A 796 9.47 21.11 -16.84
C GLY A 796 9.05 22.19 -17.83
N HIS A 797 8.21 23.13 -17.38
CA HIS A 797 7.77 24.27 -18.18
C HIS A 797 8.91 25.15 -18.69
N ILE A 798 10.02 25.25 -17.96
CA ILE A 798 11.20 26.02 -18.38
C ILE A 798 11.78 25.43 -19.68
N ILE A 799 11.83 24.10 -19.78
CA ILE A 799 12.35 23.39 -20.95
C ILE A 799 11.32 23.37 -22.08
N THR A 800 10.06 23.08 -21.78
CA THR A 800 9.03 22.87 -22.81
C THR A 800 8.61 24.15 -23.51
N ARG A 801 8.81 25.32 -22.92
CA ARG A 801 8.46 26.62 -23.54
C ARG A 801 9.27 26.93 -24.80
N ASN A 802 10.49 26.41 -24.93
CA ASN A 802 11.33 26.67 -26.09
C ASN A 802 10.84 25.87 -27.32
N PRO A 803 10.49 26.53 -28.44
CA PRO A 803 9.93 25.86 -29.62
C PRO A 803 10.86 24.86 -30.31
N LEU A 804 12.18 24.99 -30.14
CA LEU A 804 13.16 24.06 -30.70
C LEU A 804 13.41 22.87 -29.77
N LEU A 805 13.34 23.07 -28.46
CA LEU A 805 13.54 22.00 -27.49
C LEU A 805 12.35 21.05 -27.39
N SER A 806 11.13 21.59 -27.37
CA SER A 806 9.93 20.77 -27.11
C SER A 806 9.76 19.63 -28.12
N PRO A 807 9.84 19.86 -29.45
CA PRO A 807 9.79 18.78 -30.45
C PRO A 807 10.95 17.77 -30.30
N TYR A 808 12.15 18.26 -29.96
CA TYR A 808 13.30 17.41 -29.74
C TYR A 808 13.11 16.47 -28.54
N VAL A 809 12.62 16.99 -27.40
CA VAL A 809 12.28 16.18 -26.22
C VAL A 809 11.19 15.17 -26.55
N VAL A 810 10.15 15.55 -27.29
CA VAL A 810 9.11 14.61 -27.75
C VAL A 810 9.72 13.46 -28.55
N LYS A 811 10.60 13.74 -29.51
CA LYS A 811 11.26 12.73 -30.34
C LYS A 811 12.13 11.78 -29.52
N VAL A 812 12.98 12.32 -28.65
CA VAL A 812 13.89 11.51 -27.82
C VAL A 812 13.12 10.64 -26.82
N THR A 813 12.09 11.20 -26.18
CA THR A 813 11.29 10.46 -25.20
C THR A 813 10.50 9.31 -25.83
N LYS A 814 10.01 9.45 -27.08
CA LYS A 814 9.42 8.33 -27.85
C LYS A 814 10.42 7.17 -28.02
N MET A 815 11.66 7.47 -28.36
CA MET A 815 12.73 6.48 -28.55
C MET A 815 13.11 5.79 -27.22
N TRP A 816 13.25 6.56 -26.14
CA TRP A 816 13.66 6.06 -24.81
C TRP A 816 12.80 4.92 -24.27
N ARG A 817 11.51 4.87 -24.66
CA ARG A 817 10.63 3.74 -24.36
C ARG A 817 11.22 2.39 -24.79
N LYS A 818 11.92 2.34 -25.93
CA LYS A 818 12.55 1.13 -26.48
C LYS A 818 13.90 0.81 -25.79
N LEU A 819 14.59 1.83 -25.30
CA LEU A 819 15.95 1.72 -24.73
C LEU A 819 15.98 1.52 -23.21
N GLY A 820 14.83 1.49 -22.53
CA GLY A 820 14.78 1.36 -21.07
C GLY A 820 15.13 2.64 -20.31
N ALA A 821 15.03 3.79 -20.99
CA ALA A 821 15.14 5.12 -20.40
C ALA A 821 13.74 5.73 -20.21
N TRP A 822 13.55 6.48 -19.13
CA TRP A 822 12.24 7.01 -18.75
C TRP A 822 12.31 8.47 -18.38
N TYR A 823 11.45 9.27 -19.01
CA TYR A 823 11.28 10.68 -18.73
C TYR A 823 10.21 10.96 -17.68
N TRP A 824 10.57 11.64 -16.61
CA TRP A 824 9.68 12.10 -15.55
C TRP A 824 9.64 13.62 -15.55
N LEU A 825 8.46 14.20 -15.76
CA LEU A 825 8.25 15.63 -15.87
C LEU A 825 7.45 16.13 -14.68
N ALA A 826 7.96 17.12 -13.96
CA ALA A 826 7.27 17.74 -12.83
C ALA A 826 7.05 19.24 -13.07
N THR A 827 5.82 19.74 -12.89
CA THR A 827 5.49 21.16 -13.08
C THR A 827 4.47 21.65 -12.06
N GLN A 828 4.54 22.95 -11.72
CA GLN A 828 3.57 23.60 -10.83
C GLN A 828 2.39 24.23 -11.58
N ASN A 829 2.59 24.59 -12.83
CA ASN A 829 1.58 25.25 -13.65
C ASN A 829 1.48 24.54 -15.00
N ILE A 830 0.25 24.15 -15.35
CA ILE A 830 -0.02 23.44 -16.59
C ILE A 830 -0.21 24.39 -17.76
N ASP A 831 -0.65 25.64 -17.53
CA ASP A 831 -0.80 26.66 -18.58
C ASP A 831 0.57 27.09 -19.14
N ASP A 832 1.66 26.83 -18.41
CA ASP A 832 3.02 27.12 -18.87
C ASP A 832 3.55 26.09 -19.88
N LEU A 833 2.81 24.99 -20.11
CA LEU A 833 3.13 24.00 -21.13
C LEU A 833 2.52 24.43 -22.48
N PRO A 834 3.34 24.67 -23.52
CA PRO A 834 2.83 25.05 -24.83
C PRO A 834 2.14 23.88 -25.54
N LYS A 835 1.33 24.17 -26.57
CA LYS A 835 0.70 23.14 -27.41
C LYS A 835 1.69 22.12 -27.98
N ALA A 836 2.92 22.52 -28.27
CA ALA A 836 3.97 21.61 -28.74
C ALA A 836 4.31 20.48 -27.75
N ALA A 837 3.99 20.63 -26.46
CA ALA A 837 4.19 19.61 -25.44
C ALA A 837 3.02 18.59 -25.36
N GLU A 838 1.89 18.85 -26.01
CA GLU A 838 0.70 17.98 -25.99
C GLU A 838 1.00 16.54 -26.46
N PRO A 839 1.75 16.29 -27.57
CA PRO A 839 2.12 14.94 -27.96
C PRO A 839 2.95 14.19 -26.91
N MET A 840 3.81 14.90 -26.18
CA MET A 840 4.60 14.30 -25.09
C MET A 840 3.70 13.91 -23.92
N LEU A 841 2.79 14.79 -23.50
CA LEU A 841 1.86 14.51 -22.40
C LEU A 841 0.91 13.36 -22.72
N ASN A 842 0.41 13.29 -23.96
CA ASN A 842 -0.44 12.20 -24.44
C ASN A 842 0.26 10.84 -24.42
N MET A 843 1.59 10.83 -24.59
CA MET A 843 2.39 9.60 -24.50
C MET A 843 2.55 9.14 -23.05
N ILE A 844 2.60 10.04 -22.06
CA ILE A 844 2.87 9.70 -20.67
C ILE A 844 1.74 8.86 -20.08
N GLU A 845 2.06 7.65 -19.62
CA GLU A 845 1.09 6.75 -19.00
C GLU A 845 0.75 7.16 -17.56
N TRP A 846 1.76 7.49 -16.76
CA TRP A 846 1.59 7.69 -15.32
C TRP A 846 1.40 9.17 -15.00
N TRP A 847 0.22 9.51 -14.50
CA TRP A 847 -0.08 10.87 -14.05
C TRP A 847 -0.27 10.86 -12.55
N LEU A 848 0.58 11.57 -11.83
CA LEU A 848 0.46 11.81 -10.40
C LEU A 848 0.05 13.27 -10.23
N CYS A 849 -1.21 13.50 -9.85
CA CYS A 849 -1.74 14.85 -9.72
C CYS A 849 -2.07 15.11 -8.24
N LEU A 850 -1.30 15.98 -7.59
CA LEU A 850 -1.49 16.38 -6.19
C LEU A 850 -2.70 17.29 -6.03
N SER A 851 -3.15 17.47 -4.78
CA SER A 851 -4.26 18.37 -4.43
C SER A 851 -4.19 19.71 -5.19
N MET A 852 -5.24 19.99 -5.97
CA MET A 852 -5.32 21.16 -6.87
C MET A 852 -6.71 21.80 -6.84
N PRO A 853 -6.83 23.10 -7.17
CA PRO A 853 -8.12 23.77 -7.26
C PRO A 853 -8.91 23.33 -8.52
N PRO A 854 -10.23 23.59 -8.57
CA PRO A 854 -11.07 23.08 -9.66
C PRO A 854 -10.69 23.56 -11.07
N ASP A 855 -10.15 24.76 -11.20
CA ASP A 855 -9.69 25.31 -12.47
C ASP A 855 -8.51 24.51 -13.04
N GLU A 856 -7.59 24.04 -12.19
CA GLU A 856 -6.46 23.19 -12.63
C GLU A 856 -6.91 21.82 -13.14
N VAL A 857 -7.97 21.24 -12.56
CA VAL A 857 -8.55 19.97 -13.03
C VAL A 857 -9.10 20.12 -14.46
N GLU A 858 -9.77 21.24 -14.76
CA GLU A 858 -10.28 21.51 -16.11
C GLU A 858 -9.16 21.79 -17.11
N LYS A 859 -8.04 22.35 -16.67
CA LYS A 859 -6.87 22.53 -17.54
C LYS A 859 -6.20 21.19 -17.87
N ILE A 860 -6.11 20.25 -16.92
CA ILE A 860 -5.63 18.89 -17.20
C ILE A 860 -6.53 18.20 -18.22
N ALA A 861 -7.83 18.44 -18.17
CA ALA A 861 -8.78 17.87 -19.13
C ALA A 861 -8.51 18.27 -20.60
N ARG A 862 -7.68 19.30 -20.85
CA ARG A 862 -7.21 19.68 -22.20
C ARG A 862 -6.21 18.68 -22.77
N PHE A 863 -5.40 18.04 -21.92
CA PHE A 863 -4.32 17.13 -22.31
C PHE A 863 -4.65 15.66 -22.06
N ARG A 864 -5.62 15.38 -21.19
CA ARG A 864 -6.06 14.02 -20.89
C ARG A 864 -7.56 14.01 -20.73
N GLU A 865 -8.25 13.16 -21.49
CA GLU A 865 -9.69 13.00 -21.31
C GLU A 865 -9.99 12.43 -19.91
N LEU A 866 -10.78 13.16 -19.14
CA LEU A 866 -11.15 12.81 -17.77
C LEU A 866 -12.64 12.51 -17.67
N SER A 867 -12.98 11.35 -17.11
CA SER A 867 -14.37 11.01 -16.76
C SER A 867 -14.87 11.87 -15.60
N PRO A 868 -16.20 12.04 -15.42
CA PRO A 868 -16.76 12.74 -14.27
C PRO A 868 -16.27 12.15 -12.93
N ALA A 869 -16.17 10.82 -12.83
CA ALA A 869 -15.59 10.12 -11.68
C ALA A 869 -14.15 10.55 -11.38
N GLN A 870 -13.28 10.57 -12.40
CA GLN A 870 -11.88 10.95 -12.25
C GLN A 870 -11.75 12.41 -11.81
N LYS A 871 -12.54 13.32 -12.39
CA LYS A 871 -12.60 14.72 -11.95
C LYS A 871 -13.03 14.82 -10.49
N ALA A 872 -14.07 14.10 -10.09
CA ALA A 872 -14.54 14.09 -8.70
C ALA A 872 -13.48 13.54 -7.73
N LEU A 873 -12.74 12.49 -8.13
CA LEU A 873 -11.64 11.93 -7.35
C LEU A 873 -10.51 12.95 -7.16
N MET A 874 -10.08 13.63 -8.22
CA MET A 874 -9.06 14.69 -8.17
C MET A 874 -9.49 15.86 -7.29
N LEU A 875 -10.74 16.32 -7.44
CA LEU A 875 -11.33 17.38 -6.62
C LEU A 875 -11.52 16.98 -5.15
N SER A 876 -11.42 15.69 -4.82
CA SER A 876 -11.53 15.20 -3.44
C SER A 876 -10.20 15.21 -2.68
N ALA A 877 -9.06 15.31 -3.39
CA ALA A 877 -7.74 15.34 -2.77
C ALA A 877 -7.57 16.62 -1.92
N ARG A 878 -6.96 16.47 -0.74
CA ARG A 878 -6.68 17.58 0.18
C ARG A 878 -5.23 17.55 0.65
N LYS A 879 -4.77 18.68 1.20
CA LYS A 879 -3.49 18.81 1.92
C LYS A 879 -3.76 19.35 3.33
N GLU A 880 -3.01 18.84 4.31
CA GLU A 880 -2.92 19.42 5.64
C GLU A 880 -1.45 19.57 6.03
N ALA A 881 -1.00 20.83 6.20
CA ALA A 881 0.40 21.15 6.47
C ALA A 881 0.94 20.42 7.71
N GLY A 882 2.17 19.89 7.61
CA GLY A 882 2.81 19.08 8.66
C GLY A 882 2.30 17.64 8.78
N LYS A 883 1.17 17.28 8.16
CA LYS A 883 0.55 15.96 8.31
C LYS A 883 0.60 15.13 7.03
N PHE A 884 -0.06 15.59 5.96
CA PHE A 884 -0.14 14.84 4.71
C PHE A 884 -0.45 15.71 3.48
N THR A 885 -0.10 15.19 2.31
CA THR A 885 -0.59 15.65 1.00
C THR A 885 -1.32 14.49 0.31
N GLU A 886 -2.50 14.72 -0.23
CA GLU A 886 -3.17 13.76 -1.11
C GLU A 886 -2.95 14.09 -2.58
N GLY A 887 -3.05 13.06 -3.41
CA GLY A 887 -3.08 13.17 -4.86
C GLY A 887 -3.82 11.98 -5.47
N VAL A 888 -3.91 11.99 -6.80
CA VAL A 888 -4.51 10.91 -7.58
C VAL A 888 -3.47 10.38 -8.56
N ILE A 889 -3.40 9.06 -8.66
CA ILE A 889 -2.66 8.36 -9.70
C ILE A 889 -3.66 7.97 -10.79
N LEU A 890 -3.40 8.42 -12.01
CA LEU A 890 -4.15 8.06 -13.21
C LEU A 890 -3.22 7.38 -14.20
N SER A 891 -3.52 6.12 -14.53
CA SER A 891 -2.81 5.31 -15.53
C SER A 891 -3.83 4.43 -16.26
N LYS A 892 -3.38 3.58 -17.18
CA LYS A 892 -4.26 2.60 -17.84
C LYS A 892 -4.63 1.42 -16.94
N SER A 893 -3.78 1.10 -15.96
CA SER A 893 -3.95 -0.02 -15.03
C SER A 893 -4.54 0.40 -13.68
N MET A 894 -4.51 1.70 -13.34
CA MET A 894 -4.83 2.16 -12.00
C MET A 894 -5.40 3.59 -11.98
N GLU A 895 -6.46 3.75 -11.17
CA GLU A 895 -7.08 5.02 -10.79
C GLU A 895 -7.25 5.04 -9.28
N VAL A 896 -6.34 5.71 -8.57
CA VAL A 896 -6.26 5.59 -7.11
C VAL A 896 -5.96 6.93 -6.46
N LEU A 897 -6.72 7.28 -5.42
CA LEU A 897 -6.36 8.36 -4.51
C LEU A 897 -5.36 7.86 -3.49
N PHE A 898 -4.27 8.60 -3.34
CA PHE A 898 -3.23 8.33 -2.36
C PHE A 898 -3.04 9.49 -1.41
N ARG A 899 -2.41 9.18 -0.29
CA ARG A 899 -1.96 10.09 0.75
C ARG A 899 -0.47 9.86 0.97
N ALA A 900 0.32 10.90 0.72
CA ALA A 900 1.74 10.93 1.00
C ALA A 900 1.96 11.30 2.47
N VAL A 901 2.47 10.33 3.24
CA VAL A 901 2.97 10.52 4.61
C VAL A 901 4.41 10.00 4.66
N PRO A 902 5.38 10.76 4.10
CA PRO A 902 6.76 10.30 4.00
C PRO A 902 7.46 10.30 5.37
N PRO A 903 8.52 9.47 5.52
CA PRO A 903 9.47 9.59 6.63
C PRO A 903 9.98 11.02 6.80
N SER A 904 10.23 11.43 8.04
CA SER A 904 10.69 12.78 8.39
C SER A 904 11.98 13.16 7.68
N LEU A 905 12.86 12.18 7.43
CA LEU A 905 14.11 12.36 6.69
C LEU A 905 13.86 12.91 5.28
N TYR A 906 12.95 12.30 4.53
CA TYR A 906 12.70 12.70 3.14
C TYR A 906 12.00 14.05 3.03
N LEU A 907 11.29 14.47 4.09
CA LEU A 907 10.80 15.84 4.20
C LEU A 907 11.98 16.79 4.39
N ALA A 908 12.86 16.53 5.37
CA ALA A 908 14.02 17.37 5.66
C ALA A 908 14.98 17.51 4.46
N LEU A 909 15.17 16.44 3.67
CA LEU A 909 15.97 16.48 2.44
C LEU A 909 15.34 17.32 1.32
N ALA A 910 14.03 17.52 1.34
CA ALA A 910 13.28 18.24 0.30
C ALA A 910 12.96 19.70 0.66
N GLN A 911 13.33 20.14 1.87
CA GLN A 911 13.01 21.47 2.37
C GLN A 911 13.80 22.57 1.65
N THR A 912 13.11 23.51 1.00
CA THR A 912 13.72 24.58 0.20
C THR A 912 13.25 25.98 0.54
N GLU A 913 12.29 26.14 1.45
CA GLU A 913 11.75 27.45 1.82
C GLU A 913 12.79 28.29 2.60
N PRO A 914 12.72 29.63 2.53
CA PRO A 914 13.69 30.52 3.18
C PRO A 914 13.84 30.27 4.68
N GLU A 915 12.75 30.05 5.40
CA GLU A 915 12.73 29.76 6.83
C GLU A 915 13.37 28.40 7.16
N GLU A 916 13.19 27.39 6.31
CA GLU A 916 13.77 26.06 6.47
C GLU A 916 15.29 26.11 6.25
N LYS A 917 15.74 26.89 5.24
CA LYS A 917 17.17 27.17 5.02
C LYS A 917 17.79 27.91 6.20
N ALA A 918 17.08 28.88 6.77
CA ALA A 918 17.54 29.62 7.94
C ALA A 918 17.64 28.73 9.19
N GLU A 919 16.68 27.82 9.38
CA GLU A 919 16.71 26.80 10.44
C GLU A 919 17.91 25.87 10.30
N ARG A 920 18.13 25.29 9.10
CA ARG A 920 19.30 24.45 8.84
C ARG A 920 20.60 25.21 9.07
N TYR A 921 20.71 26.44 8.59
CA TYR A 921 21.90 27.26 8.80
C TYR A 921 22.17 27.51 10.28
N ARG A 922 21.12 27.75 11.10
CA ARG A 922 21.25 27.88 12.55
C ARG A 922 21.82 26.60 13.18
N LEU A 923 21.34 25.43 12.77
CA LEU A 923 21.84 24.13 13.25
C LEU A 923 23.29 23.88 12.82
N MET A 924 23.67 24.26 11.60
CA MET A 924 25.06 24.21 11.13
C MET A 924 25.98 25.05 12.03
N GLN A 925 25.58 26.29 12.35
CA GLN A 925 26.36 27.16 13.23
C GLN A 925 26.41 26.64 14.68
N GLN A 926 25.28 26.17 15.21
CA GLN A 926 25.17 25.70 16.59
C GLN A 926 26.02 24.45 16.85
N PHE A 927 26.08 23.53 15.88
CA PHE A 927 26.72 22.23 16.08
C PHE A 927 28.02 22.04 15.29
N GLY A 928 28.42 23.00 14.45
CA GLY A 928 29.61 22.89 13.61
C GLY A 928 29.52 21.78 12.56
N VAL A 929 28.32 21.53 12.04
CA VAL A 929 28.01 20.43 11.12
C VAL A 929 27.75 20.92 9.69
N ASN A 930 27.85 20.03 8.71
CA ASN A 930 27.52 20.35 7.32
C ASN A 930 26.00 20.43 7.08
N GLU A 931 25.57 20.83 5.87
CA GLU A 931 24.15 21.02 5.55
C GLU A 931 23.34 19.72 5.63
N LEU A 932 23.91 18.58 5.19
CA LEU A 932 23.27 17.27 5.27
C LEU A 932 23.06 16.85 6.73
N GLU A 933 24.08 16.98 7.57
CA GLU A 933 24.00 16.69 9.00
C GLU A 933 23.01 17.61 9.73
N ALA A 934 22.88 18.87 9.31
CA ALA A 934 21.83 19.76 9.79
C ALA A 934 20.43 19.27 9.36
N ALA A 935 20.27 18.77 8.13
CA ALA A 935 19.01 18.18 7.68
C ALA A 935 18.64 16.90 8.46
N LEU A 936 19.63 16.06 8.82
CA LEU A 936 19.41 14.91 9.70
C LEU A 936 18.88 15.35 11.08
N LYS A 937 19.40 16.45 11.64
CA LYS A 937 18.88 17.01 12.89
C LYS A 937 17.46 17.56 12.75
N VAL A 938 17.15 18.24 11.65
CA VAL A 938 15.76 18.66 11.37
C VAL A 938 14.83 17.44 11.30
N SER A 939 15.26 16.35 10.70
CA SER A 939 14.48 15.10 10.68
C SER A 939 14.19 14.59 12.10
N GLU A 940 15.18 14.58 13.00
CA GLU A 940 14.97 14.22 14.41
C GLU A 940 13.98 15.14 15.12
N ASP A 941 14.04 16.45 14.84
CA ASP A 941 13.11 17.43 15.43
C ASP A 941 11.68 17.23 14.90
N ILE A 942 11.51 16.91 13.62
CA ILE A 942 10.22 16.53 13.03
C ILE A 942 9.69 15.24 13.67
N ASP A 943 10.54 14.23 13.88
CA ASP A 943 10.15 12.99 14.56
C ASP A 943 9.68 13.26 16.00
N ARG A 944 10.44 14.06 16.77
CA ARG A 944 10.03 14.47 18.13
C ARG A 944 8.70 15.22 18.11
N ALA A 945 8.50 16.14 17.17
CA ALA A 945 7.25 16.87 17.02
C ALA A 945 6.06 15.95 16.66
N ARG A 946 6.31 14.85 15.95
CA ARG A 946 5.33 13.80 15.63
C ARG A 946 5.14 12.77 16.74
N GLY A 947 5.93 12.85 17.82
CA GLY A 947 5.97 11.84 18.89
C GLY A 947 6.47 10.49 18.38
N ILE A 948 7.53 10.53 17.57
CA ILE A 948 8.31 9.39 17.08
C ILE A 948 9.68 9.44 17.77
N GLU A 949 10.18 8.29 18.21
CA GLU A 949 11.55 8.18 18.69
C GLU A 949 12.51 8.25 17.49
N PRO A 950 13.42 9.24 17.41
CA PRO A 950 14.26 9.41 16.23
C PRO A 950 15.17 8.20 15.95
N LEU A 951 15.37 7.90 14.68
CA LEU A 951 16.27 6.85 14.22
C LEU A 951 17.73 7.23 14.54
N PRO A 952 18.56 6.35 15.12
CA PRO A 952 19.97 6.65 15.39
C PRO A 952 20.79 6.62 14.09
N TYR A 953 20.83 7.73 13.37
CA TYR A 953 21.53 7.81 12.08
C TYR A 953 23.03 7.49 12.18
N ALA A 954 23.65 7.76 13.34
CA ALA A 954 25.09 7.50 13.53
C ALA A 954 25.44 6.01 13.31
N ASP A 955 24.58 5.10 13.76
CA ASP A 955 24.80 3.65 13.67
C ASP A 955 24.50 3.09 12.28
N LEU A 956 23.59 3.74 11.55
CA LEU A 956 23.17 3.32 10.20
C LEU A 956 24.01 3.96 9.08
N LEU A 957 24.65 5.10 9.35
CA LEU A 957 25.50 5.83 8.41
C LEU A 957 27.00 5.60 8.64
N SER A 958 27.39 4.95 9.75
CA SER A 958 28.73 4.36 9.92
C SER A 958 28.95 3.26 8.89
#